data_AF-A0A939VTP5-F1
#
_entry.id   AF-A0A939VTP5-F1
#
_cell.length_a   1.000
_cell.length_b   1.000
_cell.length_c   1.000
_cell.angle_alpha   90.00
_cell.angle_beta   90.00
_cell.angle_gamma   90.00
#
_symmetry.space_group_name_H-M   'P 1'
#
loop_
_entity.id
_entity.type
_entity.pdbx_description
1 polymer ?
#
loop_
_entity_poly.entity_id
_entity_poly.type
_entity_poly.pdbx_seq_one_letter_code
_entity_poly.pdbx_strand_id
1 'polypeptide(L)'
;MKRKLKWIAAALVMTLMVLPVFSLKSMAATDPMIVVSFGDSYASGEGIEPFYGQDKPLSQRVYDQDWLAHRSSLSWPALIKVPGYSGTMSNYRRTGQSSASVQWYFAAASGAVTSDVYLGTQNKKANKTEWVTKWFIPTPVTYKSSVDLPKQISVFNQIKGSVDYVTMSIGGNDVGFVDIITECATGSTYLGTSNLNDKLAAVWSKMNTTKQNLKNTYKAIETKAGPQAAILITGYPKLLDKSGKGFLISQEEANTVNYNVTRFNNTIASVVNECKNEGMNIHFVSVEEAFDVDGGHQAFSSDPWINGIILLAKDQDIDDSSLVSSYSMHPNARGAQAYAQCVNAKISEIEGKKRAGTLSGVVYAATDNTTPVSDAVINVYDESGKFVYRGMTDENGEYSLSIDEGNYKIEVQADGYVDFPVYASVAQKQDVVMDNLLMVAGTSDEAALSAGNVANIFTGYGIEDATISVCKGWNSSDKESALASFTTDEAGNYEMSLPIGNYSVTVSKDGYTVDTANVIVQNGTEDIKNVVIEPTLFEGDYRIELAGSAESNITTSYLAGDEVNGEAALTAGLKEACIDSASAVRNLNADITLSDGPDTILFNVSENSPKYYFVQNNSVSDSMSASHASVKLYRGSELLAVVNADTDVQAGECWNVFAISNGRIVINNTVTGTPDLSYAGEISIDMDKIDIIGLKKSLKGLKAEEDISENDPEAEEATVEETETDDAVADDVSAGDVSGDDASKDEETPEISEPEAIIPDNEDAASEGNDTCEVTEEESESEEATQAEEP
;
A
#
# COMPACT_ATOMS: atom_id res chain seq x y z
N MET A 1 -48.38 21.47 60.09
CA MET A 1 -49.15 20.80 61.17
C MET A 1 -48.86 19.29 61.10
N LYS A 2 -48.57 18.61 62.22
CA LYS A 2 -48.48 17.14 62.42
C LYS A 2 -47.88 16.23 61.30
N ARG A 3 -46.69 15.64 61.61
CA ARG A 3 -46.35 14.18 61.61
C ARG A 3 -46.49 13.34 60.30
N LYS A 4 -45.61 12.36 59.96
CA LYS A 4 -44.36 11.84 60.60
C LYS A 4 -43.53 10.98 59.60
N LEU A 5 -42.22 11.23 59.52
CA LEU A 5 -41.07 10.30 59.57
C LEU A 5 -41.15 8.87 58.95
N LYS A 6 -40.19 8.50 58.07
CA LYS A 6 -39.28 7.32 58.20
C LYS A 6 -38.23 7.14 57.04
N TRP A 7 -36.94 7.17 57.41
CA TRP A 7 -35.75 6.42 56.92
C TRP A 7 -35.24 6.37 55.44
N ILE A 8 -33.89 6.47 55.36
CA ILE A 8 -32.92 5.82 54.42
C ILE A 8 -32.61 6.52 53.08
N ALA A 9 -31.43 6.21 52.54
CA ALA A 9 -30.60 6.99 51.62
C ALA A 9 -30.31 6.28 50.28
N ALA A 10 -29.44 6.90 49.47
CA ALA A 10 -28.80 6.38 48.25
C ALA A 10 -29.68 6.21 46.98
N ALA A 11 -29.76 7.28 46.19
CA ALA A 11 -29.85 7.27 44.73
C ALA A 11 -29.23 8.61 44.23
N LEU A 12 -28.09 8.63 43.55
CA LEU A 12 -27.79 8.19 42.16
C LEU A 12 -28.24 9.21 41.12
N VAL A 13 -27.40 10.23 40.91
CA VAL A 13 -27.35 11.09 39.71
C VAL A 13 -25.87 11.36 39.39
N MET A 14 -25.17 10.36 38.82
CA MET A 14 -23.98 10.65 38.01
C MET A 14 -24.46 11.04 36.62
N THR A 15 -24.17 12.28 36.21
CA THR A 15 -24.32 12.69 34.81
C THR A 15 -23.24 12.02 33.97
N LEU A 16 -23.65 11.30 32.92
CA LEU A 16 -22.74 10.78 31.89
C LEU A 16 -21.89 11.92 31.31
N MET A 17 -20.59 11.93 31.65
CA MET A 17 -19.57 12.48 30.76
C MET A 17 -18.99 11.32 29.97
N VAL A 18 -19.59 11.05 28.80
CA VAL A 18 -18.98 10.16 27.80
C VAL A 18 -17.81 10.91 27.18
N LEU A 19 -16.65 10.83 27.81
CA LEU A 19 -15.39 11.10 27.14
C LEU A 19 -15.15 9.93 26.17
N PRO A 20 -14.99 10.17 24.86
CA PRO A 20 -14.64 9.10 23.94
C PRO A 20 -13.25 8.60 24.30
N VAL A 21 -13.15 7.31 24.66
CA VAL A 21 -11.87 6.62 24.72
C VAL A 21 -11.34 6.57 23.29
N PHE A 22 -10.42 7.49 22.97
CA PHE A 22 -9.64 7.41 21.73
C PHE A 22 -8.71 6.22 21.84
N SER A 23 -9.23 5.05 21.47
CA SER A 23 -8.40 3.89 21.15
C SER A 23 -7.38 4.34 20.12
N LEU A 24 -6.11 4.37 20.51
CA LEU A 24 -4.98 4.51 19.60
C LEU A 24 -4.76 3.19 18.86
N LYS A 25 -5.82 2.71 18.19
CA LYS A 25 -5.65 2.08 16.89
C LYS A 25 -4.75 3.02 16.09
N SER A 26 -3.56 2.54 15.77
CA SER A 26 -3.00 2.81 14.46
C SER A 26 -3.99 2.22 13.45
N MET A 27 -5.05 2.97 13.16
CA MET A 27 -5.66 2.87 11.85
C MET A 27 -4.55 3.28 10.89
N ALA A 28 -3.88 2.27 10.31
CA ALA A 28 -3.16 2.47 9.08
C ALA A 28 -4.14 3.20 8.15
N ALA A 29 -3.84 4.47 7.85
CA ALA A 29 -4.74 5.30 7.08
C ALA A 29 -4.94 4.58 5.74
N THR A 30 -6.17 4.17 5.46
CA THR A 30 -6.47 3.38 4.26
C THR A 30 -5.95 4.13 3.05
N ASP A 31 -4.98 3.53 2.34
CA ASP A 31 -4.25 4.20 1.26
C ASP A 31 -5.30 4.74 0.27
N PRO A 32 -5.38 6.06 0.05
CA PRO A 32 -6.48 6.63 -0.69
C PRO A 32 -6.49 6.09 -2.11
N MET A 33 -7.67 5.79 -2.64
CA MET A 33 -7.84 5.37 -4.03
C MET A 33 -7.46 6.53 -4.97
N ILE A 34 -6.34 6.41 -5.69
CA ILE A 34 -5.81 7.46 -6.57
C ILE A 34 -5.89 7.04 -8.04
N VAL A 35 -6.71 7.79 -8.80
CA VAL A 35 -6.84 7.67 -10.25
C VAL A 35 -6.22 8.89 -10.93
N VAL A 36 -5.37 8.67 -11.93
CA VAL A 36 -4.78 9.73 -12.76
C VAL A 36 -5.23 9.58 -14.21
N SER A 37 -5.61 10.68 -14.86
CA SER A 37 -6.12 10.67 -16.24
C SER A 37 -5.33 11.62 -17.14
N PHE A 38 -4.64 11.03 -18.11
CA PHE A 38 -3.81 11.67 -19.12
C PHE A 38 -4.42 11.55 -20.51
N GLY A 39 -3.82 12.20 -21.50
CA GLY A 39 -4.11 11.98 -22.90
C GLY A 39 -4.44 13.22 -23.70
N ASP A 40 -5.02 13.00 -24.87
CA ASP A 40 -5.36 13.99 -25.87
C ASP A 40 -6.82 14.48 -25.78
N SER A 41 -7.39 14.94 -26.90
CA SER A 41 -8.75 15.47 -27.00
C SER A 41 -9.83 14.48 -26.59
N TYR A 42 -9.66 13.19 -26.92
CA TYR A 42 -10.60 12.13 -26.57
C TYR A 42 -10.68 11.92 -25.06
N ALA A 43 -9.53 11.90 -24.36
CA ALA A 43 -9.48 11.85 -22.89
C ALA A 43 -9.90 13.17 -22.23
N SER A 44 -9.61 14.33 -22.83
CA SER A 44 -10.05 15.62 -22.30
C SER A 44 -11.58 15.80 -22.36
N GLY A 45 -12.26 15.16 -23.32
CA GLY A 45 -13.69 15.35 -23.58
C GLY A 45 -13.99 16.52 -24.52
N GLU A 46 -13.13 16.78 -25.50
CA GLU A 46 -13.37 17.68 -26.62
C GLU A 46 -14.76 17.43 -27.23
N GLY A 47 -15.55 18.48 -27.46
CA GLY A 47 -16.93 18.33 -27.93
C GLY A 47 -18.00 18.01 -26.87
N ILE A 48 -17.66 18.01 -25.57
CA ILE A 48 -18.61 17.74 -24.48
C ILE A 48 -18.57 18.87 -23.44
N GLU A 49 -19.53 19.79 -23.50
CA GLU A 49 -19.71 20.84 -22.47
C GLU A 49 -20.35 20.27 -21.19
N PRO A 50 -20.09 20.84 -19.99
CA PRO A 50 -19.24 21.99 -19.73
C PRO A 50 -17.78 21.62 -19.42
N PHE A 51 -16.87 22.42 -19.96
CA PHE A 51 -15.44 22.40 -19.61
C PHE A 51 -15.19 23.07 -18.25
N TYR A 52 -14.22 22.58 -17.48
CA TYR A 52 -13.75 23.30 -16.29
C TYR A 52 -13.22 24.68 -16.71
N GLY A 53 -13.60 25.73 -15.95
CA GLY A 53 -13.26 27.12 -16.27
C GLY A 53 -14.19 27.82 -17.28
N GLN A 54 -15.12 27.10 -17.93
CA GLN A 54 -16.04 27.63 -18.94
C GLN A 54 -16.90 28.83 -18.46
N ASP A 55 -17.34 28.84 -17.20
CA ASP A 55 -18.18 29.93 -16.67
C ASP A 55 -17.41 31.25 -16.43
N LYS A 56 -16.09 31.27 -16.61
CA LYS A 56 -15.29 32.49 -16.45
C LYS A 56 -15.60 33.51 -17.56
N PRO A 57 -15.54 34.82 -17.27
CA PRO A 57 -15.56 35.87 -18.30
C PRO A 57 -14.49 35.62 -19.35
N LEU A 58 -14.76 35.90 -20.63
CA LEU A 58 -13.87 35.51 -21.73
C LEU A 58 -12.43 36.04 -21.56
N SER A 59 -12.31 37.28 -21.05
CA SER A 59 -11.05 37.95 -20.71
C SER A 59 -10.18 37.20 -19.68
N GLN A 60 -10.76 36.30 -18.87
CA GLN A 60 -10.05 35.40 -17.96
C GLN A 60 -9.97 33.98 -18.53
N ARG A 61 -11.04 33.53 -19.20
CA ARG A 61 -11.20 32.19 -19.76
C ARG A 61 -10.10 31.83 -20.77
N VAL A 62 -9.69 32.78 -21.62
CA VAL A 62 -8.57 32.59 -22.57
C VAL A 62 -7.20 32.40 -21.91
N TYR A 63 -7.09 32.51 -20.59
CA TYR A 63 -5.89 32.19 -19.81
C TYR A 63 -6.09 31.00 -18.85
N ASP A 64 -7.27 30.38 -18.83
CA ASP A 64 -7.57 29.25 -17.98
C ASP A 64 -7.01 27.94 -18.57
N GLN A 65 -6.15 27.26 -17.82
CA GLN A 65 -5.47 26.05 -18.30
C GLN A 65 -6.40 24.85 -18.50
N ASP A 66 -7.51 24.75 -17.76
CA ASP A 66 -8.45 23.65 -17.94
C ASP A 66 -9.41 23.91 -19.11
N TRP A 67 -9.88 25.15 -19.27
CA TRP A 67 -10.70 25.52 -20.43
C TRP A 67 -9.90 25.44 -21.72
N LEU A 68 -8.67 25.98 -21.75
CA LEU A 68 -7.78 25.85 -22.92
C LEU A 68 -7.47 24.37 -23.25
N ALA A 69 -7.35 23.52 -22.23
CA ALA A 69 -7.18 22.07 -22.41
C ALA A 69 -8.46 21.34 -22.88
N HIS A 70 -9.61 22.02 -22.97
CA HIS A 70 -10.94 21.43 -23.21
C HIS A 70 -11.26 20.28 -22.24
N ARG A 71 -10.84 20.39 -20.97
CA ARG A 71 -11.12 19.38 -19.94
C ARG A 71 -12.59 19.43 -19.52
N SER A 72 -13.38 18.49 -20.03
CA SER A 72 -14.79 18.32 -19.73
C SER A 72 -15.03 17.64 -18.39
N SER A 73 -16.04 18.13 -17.67
CA SER A 73 -16.62 17.47 -16.50
C SER A 73 -17.40 16.20 -16.83
N LEU A 74 -17.72 15.97 -18.11
CA LEU A 74 -18.44 14.81 -18.66
C LEU A 74 -17.59 14.00 -19.66
N SER A 75 -16.27 14.20 -19.64
CA SER A 75 -15.30 13.36 -20.37
C SER A 75 -15.34 11.91 -19.90
N TRP A 76 -14.91 10.96 -20.73
CA TRP A 76 -14.93 9.56 -20.32
C TRP A 76 -14.12 9.25 -19.05
N PRO A 77 -12.95 9.88 -18.77
CA PRO A 77 -12.25 9.62 -17.53
C PRO A 77 -12.99 10.22 -16.31
N ALA A 78 -13.75 11.31 -16.50
CA ALA A 78 -14.61 11.88 -15.46
C ALA A 78 -15.82 10.99 -15.12
N LEU A 79 -16.26 10.15 -16.07
CA LEU A 79 -17.39 9.22 -15.92
C LEU A 79 -17.00 7.83 -15.39
N ILE A 80 -15.70 7.57 -15.16
CA ILE A 80 -15.20 6.30 -14.59
C ILE A 80 -15.79 6.04 -13.21
N LYS A 81 -16.03 4.76 -12.92
CA LYS A 81 -16.45 4.22 -11.62
C LYS A 81 -15.51 3.07 -11.24
N VAL A 82 -14.94 3.13 -10.04
CA VAL A 82 -14.14 2.05 -9.47
C VAL A 82 -15.05 1.21 -8.55
N PRO A 83 -15.03 -0.13 -8.62
CA PRO A 83 -15.77 -1.00 -7.69
C PRO A 83 -15.50 -0.64 -6.22
N GLY A 84 -16.50 -0.80 -5.36
CA GLY A 84 -16.43 -0.39 -3.95
C GLY A 84 -16.64 1.11 -3.67
N TYR A 85 -16.50 1.99 -4.66
CA TYR A 85 -16.61 3.44 -4.50
C TYR A 85 -17.89 4.02 -5.12
N SER A 86 -18.50 4.99 -4.45
CA SER A 86 -19.72 5.67 -4.93
C SER A 86 -19.43 6.70 -6.04
N GLY A 87 -20.45 7.10 -6.81
CA GLY A 87 -20.35 8.24 -7.74
C GLY A 87 -19.54 7.95 -9.01
N THR A 88 -18.82 8.96 -9.51
CA THR A 88 -17.85 8.89 -10.62
C THR A 88 -16.60 9.71 -10.30
N MET A 89 -15.52 9.52 -11.05
CA MET A 89 -14.25 10.25 -10.86
C MET A 89 -14.41 11.78 -10.86
N SER A 90 -15.38 12.34 -11.60
CA SER A 90 -15.74 13.75 -11.57
C SER A 90 -16.02 14.28 -10.14
N ASN A 91 -16.59 13.46 -9.26
CA ASN A 91 -16.91 13.80 -7.87
C ASN A 91 -15.65 13.90 -6.98
N TYR A 92 -14.51 13.37 -7.44
CA TYR A 92 -13.28 13.23 -6.67
C TYR A 92 -12.12 14.08 -7.21
N ARG A 93 -12.39 14.99 -8.16
CA ARG A 93 -11.36 15.83 -8.81
C ARG A 93 -10.51 16.60 -7.79
N ARG A 94 -9.19 16.54 -7.94
CA ARG A 94 -8.18 17.31 -7.21
C ARG A 94 -7.37 18.18 -8.17
N THR A 95 -6.86 19.30 -7.67
CA THR A 95 -5.97 20.25 -8.37
C THR A 95 -4.78 20.66 -7.49
N GLY A 96 -4.41 19.79 -6.55
CA GLY A 96 -3.42 20.00 -5.51
C GLY A 96 -3.48 18.86 -4.48
N GLN A 97 -2.56 18.86 -3.52
CA GLN A 97 -2.47 17.83 -2.49
C GLN A 97 -3.77 17.66 -1.70
N SER A 98 -4.12 16.41 -1.41
CA SER A 98 -5.37 16.01 -0.74
C SER A 98 -5.12 14.88 0.25
N SER A 99 -5.96 14.79 1.28
CA SER A 99 -6.05 13.68 2.23
C SER A 99 -7.41 12.96 2.16
N ALA A 100 -8.13 13.12 1.05
CA ALA A 100 -9.39 12.42 0.81
C ALA A 100 -9.13 10.96 0.41
N SER A 101 -9.99 10.05 0.87
CA SER A 101 -9.94 8.60 0.60
C SER A 101 -10.13 8.21 -0.87
N VAL A 102 -10.63 9.13 -1.72
CA VAL A 102 -10.66 8.98 -3.18
C VAL A 102 -10.20 10.27 -3.83
N GLN A 103 -9.29 10.15 -4.80
CA GLN A 103 -8.62 11.28 -5.45
C GLN A 103 -8.53 11.04 -6.96
N TRP A 104 -9.05 11.98 -7.75
CA TRP A 104 -8.90 11.95 -9.21
C TRP A 104 -8.10 13.15 -9.71
N TYR A 105 -7.00 12.89 -10.43
CA TYR A 105 -6.10 13.90 -10.96
C TYR A 105 -6.21 13.95 -12.49
N PHE A 106 -6.81 15.00 -13.03
CA PHE A 106 -7.14 15.12 -14.46
C PHE A 106 -6.22 16.09 -15.19
N ALA A 107 -5.37 15.54 -16.08
CA ALA A 107 -4.31 16.28 -16.78
C ALA A 107 -4.32 16.11 -18.32
N ALA A 108 -5.21 15.27 -18.88
CA ALA A 108 -5.44 15.17 -20.34
C ALA A 108 -5.73 16.55 -20.98
N ALA A 109 -5.35 16.76 -22.24
CA ALA A 109 -5.52 18.05 -22.92
C ALA A 109 -5.73 17.90 -24.44
N SER A 110 -6.69 18.65 -24.96
CA SER A 110 -7.01 18.66 -26.39
C SER A 110 -5.81 19.03 -27.27
N GLY A 111 -5.60 18.24 -28.33
CA GLY A 111 -4.49 18.37 -29.28
C GLY A 111 -3.12 17.96 -28.73
N ALA A 112 -3.04 17.26 -27.59
CA ALA A 112 -1.75 16.83 -27.03
C ALA A 112 -1.10 15.71 -27.85
N VAL A 113 0.22 15.76 -27.96
CA VAL A 113 1.07 14.66 -28.49
C VAL A 113 1.82 13.97 -27.35
N THR A 114 2.43 12.80 -27.60
CA THR A 114 3.22 12.06 -26.60
C THR A 114 4.25 12.91 -25.85
N SER A 115 4.92 13.86 -26.53
CA SER A 115 5.90 14.74 -25.91
C SER A 115 5.30 15.68 -24.86
N ASP A 116 4.04 16.09 -24.99
CA ASP A 116 3.36 16.99 -24.04
C ASP A 116 3.05 16.30 -22.71
N VAL A 117 3.07 14.96 -22.70
CA VAL A 117 2.86 14.16 -21.50
C VAL A 117 4.07 14.25 -20.58
N TYR A 118 5.29 14.07 -21.11
CA TYR A 118 6.50 13.91 -20.29
C TYR A 118 7.72 14.79 -20.66
N LEU A 119 7.86 15.21 -21.91
CA LEU A 119 9.02 15.99 -22.39
C LEU A 119 8.82 17.50 -22.36
N GLY A 120 7.72 18.01 -22.92
CA GLY A 120 7.48 19.44 -23.20
C GLY A 120 6.23 20.00 -22.55
N THR A 121 6.06 21.32 -22.62
CA THR A 121 4.81 22.03 -22.28
C THR A 121 4.01 22.28 -23.54
N GLN A 122 2.70 22.05 -23.50
CA GLN A 122 1.83 22.23 -24.67
C GLN A 122 1.43 23.71 -24.80
N ASN A 123 1.89 24.39 -25.85
CA ASN A 123 1.50 25.78 -26.11
C ASN A 123 0.08 25.85 -26.71
N LYS A 124 -0.85 26.48 -26.00
CA LYS A 124 -2.24 26.69 -26.43
C LYS A 124 -2.47 28.18 -26.72
N LYS A 125 -3.02 28.47 -27.90
CA LYS A 125 -3.32 29.84 -28.37
C LYS A 125 -4.83 29.98 -28.55
N ALA A 126 -5.43 31.00 -27.97
CA ALA A 126 -6.83 31.34 -28.19
C ALA A 126 -6.97 32.65 -28.98
N ASN A 127 -8.05 32.75 -29.74
CA ASN A 127 -8.44 33.87 -30.58
C ASN A 127 -9.98 33.97 -30.58
N LYS A 128 -10.54 34.62 -29.56
CA LYS A 128 -11.98 34.66 -29.29
C LYS A 128 -12.53 36.07 -29.33
N THR A 129 -13.73 36.28 -29.87
CA THR A 129 -14.39 37.58 -30.02
C THR A 129 -15.77 37.59 -29.38
N GLU A 130 -15.95 38.41 -28.34
CA GLU A 130 -17.28 38.67 -27.77
C GLU A 130 -17.84 40.02 -28.24
N TRP A 131 -19.16 40.15 -28.24
CA TRP A 131 -19.85 41.41 -28.57
C TRP A 131 -20.27 42.15 -27.30
N VAL A 132 -19.46 43.13 -26.88
CA VAL A 132 -19.78 43.96 -25.72
C VAL A 132 -20.62 45.17 -26.12
N THR A 133 -21.59 45.57 -25.29
CA THR A 133 -22.32 46.83 -25.51
C THR A 133 -21.54 47.99 -24.90
N LYS A 134 -20.97 48.86 -25.74
CA LYS A 134 -20.21 50.04 -25.32
C LYS A 134 -20.91 51.30 -25.81
N TRP A 135 -21.32 52.18 -24.89
CA TRP A 135 -22.13 53.38 -25.21
C TRP A 135 -23.37 53.06 -26.08
N PHE A 136 -24.10 52.00 -25.74
CA PHE A 136 -25.26 51.47 -26.48
C PHE A 136 -24.96 50.91 -27.89
N ILE A 137 -23.69 50.76 -28.28
CA ILE A 137 -23.27 50.18 -29.57
C ILE A 137 -22.65 48.79 -29.34
N PRO A 138 -23.17 47.72 -29.99
CA PRO A 138 -22.50 46.41 -30.03
C PRO A 138 -21.12 46.55 -30.68
N THR A 139 -20.07 46.21 -29.94
CA THR A 139 -18.68 46.35 -30.35
C THR A 139 -17.98 44.99 -30.19
N PRO A 140 -17.33 44.45 -31.23
CA PRO A 140 -16.57 43.22 -31.10
C PRO A 140 -15.27 43.49 -30.33
N VAL A 141 -14.95 42.63 -29.37
CA VAL A 141 -13.70 42.63 -28.61
C VAL A 141 -13.03 41.28 -28.76
N THR A 142 -11.92 41.25 -29.51
CA THR A 142 -11.12 40.04 -29.73
C THR A 142 -10.02 39.92 -28.67
N TYR A 143 -10.04 38.84 -27.92
CA TYR A 143 -8.98 38.42 -27.01
C TYR A 143 -8.06 37.42 -27.70
N LYS A 144 -6.75 37.62 -27.55
CA LYS A 144 -5.72 36.69 -28.02
C LYS A 144 -4.81 36.31 -26.88
N SER A 145 -4.53 35.01 -26.74
CA SER A 145 -3.65 34.48 -25.70
C SER A 145 -2.65 33.46 -26.25
N SER A 146 -1.63 33.17 -25.46
CA SER A 146 -0.67 32.08 -25.64
C SER A 146 -0.28 31.63 -24.24
N VAL A 147 -0.66 30.41 -23.87
CA VAL A 147 -0.41 29.83 -22.55
C VAL A 147 0.21 28.46 -22.72
N ASP A 148 1.31 28.23 -22.03
CA ASP A 148 1.96 26.91 -21.98
C ASP A 148 1.30 26.09 -20.87
N LEU A 149 0.62 25.01 -21.24
CA LEU A 149 0.12 24.02 -20.29
C LEU A 149 1.31 23.23 -19.73
N PRO A 150 1.33 22.94 -18.41
CA PRO A 150 2.39 22.12 -17.82
C PRO A 150 2.37 20.70 -18.42
N LYS A 151 3.54 20.04 -18.47
CA LYS A 151 3.62 18.64 -18.92
C LYS A 151 2.65 17.79 -18.10
N GLN A 152 1.88 16.90 -18.72
CA GLN A 152 0.79 16.22 -18.00
C GLN A 152 1.31 15.42 -16.78
N ILE A 153 2.47 14.77 -16.91
CA ILE A 153 3.16 14.02 -15.84
C ILE A 153 3.51 14.88 -14.60
N SER A 154 3.50 16.20 -14.70
CA SER A 154 3.76 17.09 -13.55
C SER A 154 2.69 16.98 -12.44
N VAL A 155 1.53 16.39 -12.75
CA VAL A 155 0.46 16.18 -11.77
C VAL A 155 0.88 15.24 -10.64
N PHE A 156 1.78 14.27 -10.89
CA PHE A 156 2.33 13.39 -9.84
C PHE A 156 3.04 14.17 -8.71
N ASN A 157 3.54 15.38 -8.96
CA ASN A 157 4.12 16.25 -7.92
C ASN A 157 3.09 16.72 -6.87
N GLN A 158 1.79 16.52 -7.12
CA GLN A 158 0.69 16.90 -6.24
C GLN A 158 0.14 15.70 -5.44
N ILE A 159 0.62 14.49 -5.71
CA ILE A 159 0.06 13.24 -5.18
C ILE A 159 0.78 12.83 -3.88
N LYS A 160 0.04 12.22 -2.96
CA LYS A 160 0.52 11.61 -1.70
C LYS A 160 -0.27 10.31 -1.47
N GLY A 161 0.44 9.19 -1.37
CA GLY A 161 -0.15 7.84 -1.41
C GLY A 161 0.31 7.07 -2.66
N SER A 162 -0.09 5.81 -2.77
CA SER A 162 0.12 5.02 -3.99
C SER A 162 -0.74 5.54 -5.16
N VAL A 163 -0.46 5.08 -6.38
CA VAL A 163 -1.39 5.26 -7.50
C VAL A 163 -1.95 3.91 -7.92
N ASP A 164 -3.27 3.78 -7.92
CA ASP A 164 -3.97 2.55 -8.28
C ASP A 164 -4.14 2.42 -9.79
N TYR A 165 -4.58 3.50 -10.44
CA TYR A 165 -4.90 3.50 -11.87
C TYR A 165 -4.38 4.73 -12.59
N VAL A 166 -3.85 4.52 -13.80
CA VAL A 166 -3.63 5.58 -14.78
C VAL A 166 -4.49 5.29 -16.01
N THR A 167 -5.10 6.31 -16.60
CA THR A 167 -6.03 6.17 -17.73
C THR A 167 -5.65 7.13 -18.87
N MET A 168 -5.66 6.68 -20.13
CA MET A 168 -5.09 7.46 -21.23
C MET A 168 -5.61 7.13 -22.65
N SER A 169 -5.87 8.15 -23.47
CA SER A 169 -5.81 8.09 -24.95
C SER A 169 -4.68 8.99 -25.46
N ILE A 170 -3.79 8.51 -26.33
CA ILE A 170 -2.73 9.35 -26.92
C ILE A 170 -2.25 8.81 -28.28
N GLY A 171 -1.50 9.61 -29.04
CA GLY A 171 -0.84 9.20 -30.28
C GLY A 171 -1.56 9.58 -31.57
N GLY A 172 -2.86 9.91 -31.54
CA GLY A 172 -3.62 10.30 -32.73
C GLY A 172 -3.07 11.58 -33.38
N ASN A 173 -2.65 12.54 -32.55
CA ASN A 173 -2.02 13.79 -32.99
C ASN A 173 -0.58 13.57 -33.50
N ASP A 174 0.18 12.66 -32.90
CA ASP A 174 1.57 12.35 -33.28
C ASP A 174 1.67 11.87 -34.73
N VAL A 175 0.76 10.98 -35.14
CA VAL A 175 0.67 10.52 -36.54
C VAL A 175 -0.01 11.55 -37.44
N GLY A 176 -0.92 12.36 -36.88
CA GLY A 176 -1.61 13.44 -37.58
C GLY A 176 -3.00 13.07 -38.10
N PHE A 177 -3.81 12.31 -37.34
CA PHE A 177 -5.20 12.01 -37.73
C PHE A 177 -6.07 13.27 -37.98
N VAL A 178 -5.72 14.42 -37.37
CA VAL A 178 -6.37 15.72 -37.63
C VAL A 178 -6.30 16.13 -39.10
N ASP A 179 -5.22 15.79 -39.83
CA ASP A 179 -5.10 16.04 -41.27
C ASP A 179 -6.13 15.24 -42.09
N ILE A 180 -6.44 14.00 -41.67
CA ILE A 180 -7.45 13.15 -42.31
C ILE A 180 -8.85 13.73 -42.10
N ILE A 181 -9.16 14.17 -40.87
CA ILE A 181 -10.45 14.78 -40.56
C ILE A 181 -10.63 16.10 -41.32
N THR A 182 -9.57 16.90 -41.44
CA THR A 182 -9.58 18.14 -42.22
C THR A 182 -9.81 17.87 -43.70
N GLU A 183 -9.16 16.84 -44.27
CA GLU A 183 -9.39 16.40 -45.65
C GLU A 183 -10.84 15.96 -45.88
N CYS A 184 -11.37 15.08 -45.01
CA CYS A 184 -12.78 14.63 -45.07
C CYS A 184 -13.81 15.75 -44.86
N ALA A 185 -13.42 16.90 -44.30
CA ALA A 185 -14.28 18.06 -44.07
C ALA A 185 -14.17 19.15 -45.14
N THR A 186 -13.15 19.10 -46.02
CA THR A 186 -12.85 20.19 -46.97
C THR A 186 -12.62 19.73 -48.42
N GLY A 187 -12.21 18.48 -48.63
CA GLY A 187 -12.11 17.85 -49.95
C GLY A 187 -13.42 17.18 -50.39
N SER A 188 -13.45 16.71 -51.64
CA SER A 188 -14.55 15.90 -52.16
C SER A 188 -14.07 14.92 -53.24
N THR A 189 -14.33 13.64 -53.04
CA THR A 189 -14.13 12.56 -54.03
C THR A 189 -14.94 12.78 -55.29
N TYR A 190 -16.20 13.21 -55.18
CA TYR A 190 -17.07 13.46 -56.33
C TYR A 190 -16.50 14.55 -57.27
N LEU A 191 -15.76 15.51 -56.71
CA LEU A 191 -15.07 16.55 -57.48
C LEU A 191 -13.64 16.17 -57.89
N GLY A 192 -13.16 14.97 -57.53
CA GLY A 192 -11.80 14.51 -57.81
C GLY A 192 -10.72 15.23 -56.99
N THR A 193 -11.04 15.69 -55.78
CA THR A 193 -10.18 16.58 -54.96
C THR A 193 -9.70 15.99 -53.63
N SER A 194 -10.11 14.77 -53.28
CA SER A 194 -9.74 14.10 -52.01
C SER A 194 -8.32 13.55 -52.07
N ASN A 195 -7.43 14.08 -51.22
CA ASN A 195 -6.04 13.64 -51.07
C ASN A 195 -5.88 12.59 -49.95
N LEU A 196 -6.98 11.92 -49.56
CA LEU A 196 -7.04 11.02 -48.40
C LEU A 196 -5.92 9.97 -48.38
N ASN A 197 -5.59 9.38 -49.53
CA ASN A 197 -4.54 8.36 -49.62
C ASN A 197 -3.15 8.92 -49.28
N ASP A 198 -2.84 10.15 -49.65
CA ASP A 198 -1.57 10.80 -49.32
C ASP A 198 -1.51 11.19 -47.83
N LYS A 199 -2.63 11.64 -47.26
CA LYS A 199 -2.77 11.88 -45.81
C LYS A 199 -2.55 10.59 -45.01
N LEU A 200 -3.11 9.48 -45.47
CA LEU A 200 -2.92 8.15 -44.86
C LEU A 200 -1.48 7.65 -44.99
N ALA A 201 -0.84 7.84 -46.16
CA ALA A 201 0.58 7.52 -46.34
C ALA A 201 1.48 8.34 -45.39
N ALA A 202 1.17 9.62 -45.18
CA ALA A 202 1.85 10.48 -44.22
C ALA A 202 1.64 10.06 -42.75
N VAL A 203 0.46 9.53 -42.39
CA VAL A 203 0.20 8.91 -41.08
C VAL A 203 1.08 7.68 -40.86
N TRP A 204 1.17 6.79 -41.85
CA TRP A 204 1.98 5.56 -41.71
C TRP A 204 3.48 5.80 -41.73
N SER A 205 3.98 6.85 -42.39
CA SER A 205 5.41 7.19 -42.39
C SER A 205 5.95 7.58 -41.01
N LYS A 206 5.11 8.18 -40.15
CA LYS A 206 5.45 8.55 -38.77
C LYS A 206 5.33 7.39 -37.76
N MET A 207 4.69 6.28 -38.15
CA MET A 207 4.22 5.26 -37.20
C MET A 207 5.34 4.61 -36.37
N ASN A 208 6.53 4.40 -36.94
CA ASN A 208 7.66 3.81 -36.22
C ASN A 208 8.17 4.75 -35.10
N THR A 209 8.24 6.06 -35.36
CA THR A 209 8.56 7.07 -34.35
C THR A 209 7.45 7.13 -33.28
N THR A 210 6.18 7.08 -33.70
CA THR A 210 5.05 7.06 -32.76
C THR A 210 5.10 5.85 -31.83
N LYS A 211 5.37 4.63 -32.33
CA LYS A 211 5.54 3.43 -31.50
C LYS A 211 6.57 3.65 -30.38
N GLN A 212 7.75 4.16 -30.72
CA GLN A 212 8.79 4.44 -29.73
C GLN A 212 8.36 5.52 -28.73
N ASN A 213 7.70 6.59 -29.19
CA ASN A 213 7.23 7.65 -28.33
C ASN A 213 6.13 7.18 -27.36
N LEU A 214 5.20 6.33 -27.80
CA LEU A 214 4.18 5.69 -26.96
C LEU A 214 4.87 4.85 -25.86
N LYS A 215 5.81 3.98 -26.24
CA LYS A 215 6.58 3.14 -25.31
C LYS A 215 7.34 3.97 -24.27
N ASN A 216 8.00 5.04 -24.70
CA ASN A 216 8.69 5.98 -23.81
C ASN A 216 7.72 6.69 -22.84
N THR A 217 6.53 7.08 -23.33
CA THR A 217 5.50 7.77 -22.55
C THR A 217 4.94 6.86 -21.46
N TYR A 218 4.63 5.59 -21.78
CA TYR A 218 4.11 4.63 -20.81
C TYR A 218 5.14 4.33 -19.73
N LYS A 219 6.43 4.15 -20.08
CA LYS A 219 7.51 3.97 -19.10
C LYS A 219 7.72 5.19 -18.20
N ALA A 220 7.63 6.40 -18.77
CA ALA A 220 7.71 7.62 -17.97
C ALA A 220 6.56 7.71 -16.95
N ILE A 221 5.34 7.34 -17.35
CA ILE A 221 4.16 7.26 -16.47
C ILE A 221 4.38 6.24 -15.35
N GLU A 222 4.77 5.00 -15.66
CA GLU A 222 5.03 3.96 -14.64
C GLU A 222 6.11 4.39 -13.65
N THR A 223 7.20 5.01 -14.14
CA THR A 223 8.29 5.55 -13.30
C THR A 223 7.81 6.61 -12.28
N LYS A 224 6.58 7.13 -12.44
CA LYS A 224 5.96 8.11 -11.51
C LYS A 224 4.72 7.60 -10.78
N ALA A 225 4.00 6.63 -11.34
CA ALA A 225 2.87 5.98 -10.69
C ALA A 225 3.31 4.85 -9.74
N GLY A 226 4.45 4.20 -10.03
CA GLY A 226 4.90 2.96 -9.40
C GLY A 226 4.38 1.71 -10.15
N PRO A 227 5.11 0.58 -10.10
CA PRO A 227 4.80 -0.62 -10.88
C PRO A 227 3.51 -1.33 -10.43
N GLN A 228 2.96 -0.99 -9.26
CA GLN A 228 1.66 -1.49 -8.81
C GLN A 228 0.49 -0.87 -9.60
N ALA A 229 0.66 0.33 -10.16
CA ALA A 229 -0.40 1.08 -10.82
C ALA A 229 -0.88 0.41 -12.12
N ALA A 230 -2.18 0.17 -12.24
CA ALA A 230 -2.79 -0.36 -13.46
C ALA A 230 -2.94 0.73 -14.53
N ILE A 231 -2.11 0.67 -15.56
CA ILE A 231 -2.10 1.63 -16.67
C ILE A 231 -3.06 1.16 -17.77
N LEU A 232 -4.15 1.89 -17.96
CA LEU A 232 -5.27 1.61 -18.84
C LEU A 232 -5.19 2.51 -20.09
N ILE A 233 -4.72 1.94 -21.19
CA ILE A 233 -4.57 2.63 -22.48
C ILE A 233 -5.79 2.34 -23.36
N THR A 234 -6.61 3.34 -23.65
CA THR A 234 -7.77 3.22 -24.54
C THR A 234 -7.39 3.40 -26.01
N GLY A 235 -8.02 2.62 -26.90
CA GLY A 235 -8.03 2.89 -28.34
C GLY A 235 -9.00 4.01 -28.75
N TYR A 236 -9.23 4.11 -30.06
CA TYR A 236 -10.17 5.04 -30.70
C TYR A 236 -11.28 4.29 -31.43
N PRO A 237 -12.55 4.70 -31.36
CA PRO A 237 -13.63 4.04 -32.10
C PRO A 237 -13.49 4.29 -33.60
N LYS A 238 -14.11 3.42 -34.40
CA LYS A 238 -14.32 3.69 -35.83
C LYS A 238 -15.10 5.00 -35.97
N LEU A 239 -14.66 5.88 -36.89
CA LEU A 239 -15.07 7.28 -36.87
C LEU A 239 -16.26 7.57 -37.76
N LEU A 240 -16.49 6.78 -38.81
CA LEU A 240 -17.47 7.06 -39.86
C LEU A 240 -18.45 5.90 -40.04
N ASP A 241 -19.71 6.18 -40.36
CA ASP A 241 -20.65 5.14 -40.78
C ASP A 241 -20.13 4.38 -42.02
N LYS A 242 -20.24 3.05 -42.01
CA LYS A 242 -19.75 2.13 -43.07
C LYS A 242 -20.44 2.30 -44.44
N SER A 243 -21.50 3.10 -44.53
CA SER A 243 -22.15 3.55 -45.77
C SER A 243 -21.71 4.94 -46.26
N GLY A 244 -20.90 5.65 -45.45
CA GLY A 244 -20.44 7.02 -45.73
C GLY A 244 -21.53 8.07 -45.46
N LYS A 245 -21.41 9.24 -46.12
CA LYS A 245 -22.40 10.32 -46.04
C LYS A 245 -22.72 10.94 -47.41
N GLY A 246 -23.03 10.07 -48.37
CA GLY A 246 -23.46 10.45 -49.71
C GLY A 246 -22.39 11.24 -50.46
N PHE A 247 -22.62 12.53 -50.68
CA PHE A 247 -21.68 13.41 -51.39
C PHE A 247 -20.47 13.83 -50.53
N LEU A 248 -20.63 13.90 -49.20
CA LEU A 248 -19.60 14.44 -48.31
C LEU A 248 -18.44 13.46 -48.09
N ILE A 249 -18.77 12.19 -47.93
CA ILE A 249 -17.82 11.10 -47.68
C ILE A 249 -18.35 9.87 -48.41
N SER A 250 -17.55 9.29 -49.31
CA SER A 250 -17.94 8.05 -49.99
C SER A 250 -17.86 6.83 -49.07
N GLN A 251 -18.57 5.76 -49.43
CA GLN A 251 -18.48 4.47 -48.73
C GLN A 251 -17.05 3.92 -48.70
N GLU A 252 -16.26 4.13 -49.76
CA GLU A 252 -14.88 3.67 -49.85
C GLU A 252 -13.96 4.46 -48.90
N GLU A 253 -14.10 5.79 -48.85
CA GLU A 253 -13.35 6.65 -47.91
C GLU A 253 -13.69 6.33 -46.46
N ALA A 254 -14.97 6.15 -46.13
CA ALA A 254 -15.40 5.82 -44.77
C ALA A 254 -14.81 4.48 -44.28
N ASN A 255 -14.87 3.44 -45.12
CA ASN A 255 -14.28 2.14 -44.78
C ASN A 255 -12.76 2.19 -44.73
N THR A 256 -12.10 2.93 -45.63
CA THR A 256 -10.65 3.15 -45.60
C THR A 256 -10.20 3.89 -44.33
N VAL A 257 -10.89 4.95 -43.90
CA VAL A 257 -10.58 5.66 -42.64
C VAL A 257 -10.74 4.71 -41.46
N ASN A 258 -11.88 4.02 -41.36
CA ASN A 258 -12.16 3.09 -40.26
C ASN A 258 -11.12 1.96 -40.17
N TYR A 259 -10.76 1.34 -41.30
CA TYR A 259 -9.71 0.32 -41.36
C TYR A 259 -8.37 0.85 -40.83
N ASN A 260 -8.00 2.09 -41.15
CA ASN A 260 -6.76 2.68 -40.67
C ASN A 260 -6.81 3.06 -39.18
N VAL A 261 -7.98 3.36 -38.63
CA VAL A 261 -8.18 3.49 -37.17
C VAL A 261 -7.99 2.15 -36.47
N THR A 262 -8.64 1.07 -36.95
CA THR A 262 -8.43 -0.28 -36.40
C THR A 262 -6.96 -0.72 -36.49
N ARG A 263 -6.28 -0.43 -37.62
CA ARG A 263 -4.84 -0.70 -37.79
C ARG A 263 -3.96 0.14 -36.82
N PHE A 264 -4.40 1.34 -36.44
CA PHE A 264 -3.74 2.17 -35.44
C PHE A 264 -3.97 1.64 -34.01
N ASN A 265 -5.19 1.22 -33.67
CA ASN A 265 -5.49 0.54 -32.41
C ASN A 265 -4.67 -0.75 -32.23
N ASN A 266 -4.57 -1.57 -33.27
CA ASN A 266 -3.69 -2.75 -33.29
C ASN A 266 -2.21 -2.38 -33.05
N THR A 267 -1.77 -1.19 -33.47
CA THR A 267 -0.44 -0.67 -33.17
C THR A 267 -0.29 -0.26 -31.71
N ILE A 268 -1.29 0.41 -31.13
CA ILE A 268 -1.31 0.77 -29.70
C ILE A 268 -1.32 -0.49 -28.83
N ALA A 269 -2.17 -1.46 -29.14
CA ALA A 269 -2.25 -2.76 -28.47
C ALA A 269 -0.92 -3.54 -28.55
N SER A 270 -0.23 -3.49 -29.70
CA SER A 270 1.10 -4.08 -29.84
C SER A 270 2.12 -3.43 -28.89
N VAL A 271 2.17 -2.09 -28.80
CA VAL A 271 3.10 -1.40 -27.89
C VAL A 271 2.74 -1.66 -26.42
N VAL A 272 1.45 -1.75 -26.08
CA VAL A 272 1.00 -2.16 -24.74
C VAL A 272 1.45 -3.58 -24.42
N ASN A 273 1.32 -4.53 -25.35
CA ASN A 273 1.76 -5.91 -25.14
C ASN A 273 3.29 -6.01 -25.02
N GLU A 274 4.07 -5.23 -25.77
CA GLU A 274 5.52 -5.12 -25.56
C GLU A 274 5.85 -4.63 -24.13
N CYS A 275 5.19 -3.56 -23.68
CA CYS A 275 5.38 -3.01 -22.34
C CYS A 275 5.00 -4.03 -21.24
N LYS A 276 3.89 -4.76 -21.44
CA LYS A 276 3.43 -5.81 -20.53
C LYS A 276 4.40 -7.00 -20.45
N ASN A 277 4.98 -7.39 -21.58
CA ASN A 277 6.03 -8.42 -21.64
C ASN A 277 7.35 -7.96 -20.98
N GLU A 278 7.58 -6.64 -20.89
CA GLU A 278 8.68 -6.03 -20.13
C GLU A 278 8.35 -5.86 -18.63
N GLY A 279 7.23 -6.44 -18.16
CA GLY A 279 6.85 -6.52 -16.75
C GLY A 279 5.84 -5.46 -16.27
N MET A 280 5.47 -4.51 -17.13
CA MET A 280 4.63 -3.37 -16.74
C MET A 280 3.17 -3.78 -16.47
N ASN A 281 2.53 -3.21 -15.44
CA ASN A 281 1.11 -3.42 -15.15
C ASN A 281 0.21 -2.60 -16.10
N ILE A 282 0.28 -2.91 -17.40
CA ILE A 282 -0.36 -2.15 -18.48
C ILE A 282 -1.36 -3.01 -19.27
N HIS A 283 -2.47 -2.39 -19.67
CA HIS A 283 -3.62 -3.05 -20.30
C HIS A 283 -4.20 -2.18 -21.41
N PHE A 284 -4.54 -2.81 -22.54
CA PHE A 284 -5.23 -2.15 -23.64
C PHE A 284 -6.74 -2.28 -23.45
N VAL A 285 -7.46 -1.19 -23.70
CA VAL A 285 -8.92 -1.11 -23.66
C VAL A 285 -9.41 -0.77 -25.06
N SER A 286 -9.88 -1.80 -25.78
CA SER A 286 -10.61 -1.60 -27.03
C SER A 286 -11.93 -0.89 -26.74
N VAL A 287 -12.33 -0.01 -27.65
CA VAL A 287 -13.64 0.66 -27.65
C VAL A 287 -14.39 0.47 -28.97
N GLU A 288 -13.79 -0.18 -29.98
CA GLU A 288 -14.41 -0.36 -31.30
C GLU A 288 -15.70 -1.17 -31.21
N GLU A 289 -15.67 -2.30 -30.50
CA GLU A 289 -16.82 -3.20 -30.33
C GLU A 289 -18.02 -2.47 -29.71
N ALA A 290 -17.79 -1.62 -28.69
CA ALA A 290 -18.84 -0.84 -28.04
C ALA A 290 -19.46 0.24 -28.95
N PHE A 291 -18.75 0.70 -29.98
CA PHE A 291 -19.29 1.63 -30.99
C PHE A 291 -19.84 0.91 -32.25
N ASP A 292 -19.64 -0.41 -32.37
CA ASP A 292 -20.13 -1.22 -33.48
C ASP A 292 -21.46 -1.94 -33.19
N VAL A 293 -21.95 -1.90 -31.93
CA VAL A 293 -23.25 -2.47 -31.51
C VAL A 293 -24.45 -1.82 -32.21
N ASP A 294 -25.60 -2.50 -32.19
CA ASP A 294 -26.93 -2.03 -32.62
C ASP A 294 -27.02 -1.36 -34.00
N GLY A 295 -26.05 -1.65 -34.87
CA GLY A 295 -25.95 -1.17 -36.26
C GLY A 295 -24.75 -0.26 -36.51
N GLY A 296 -24.22 0.39 -35.46
CA GLY A 296 -23.07 1.29 -35.48
C GLY A 296 -23.38 2.70 -34.97
N HIS A 297 -22.52 3.20 -34.08
CA HIS A 297 -22.61 4.50 -33.41
C HIS A 297 -21.55 5.51 -33.88
N GLN A 298 -20.93 5.26 -35.04
CA GLN A 298 -19.92 6.12 -35.65
C GLN A 298 -20.55 7.44 -36.16
N ALA A 299 -19.73 8.42 -36.58
CA ALA A 299 -20.28 9.67 -37.09
C ALA A 299 -21.15 9.44 -38.33
N PHE A 300 -22.25 10.19 -38.40
CA PHE A 300 -23.27 10.14 -39.46
C PHE A 300 -24.19 8.91 -39.50
N SER A 301 -24.05 7.96 -38.56
CA SER A 301 -24.97 6.83 -38.37
C SER A 301 -26.36 7.28 -37.85
N SER A 302 -27.22 6.31 -37.52
CA SER A 302 -28.60 6.60 -37.07
C SER A 302 -28.73 7.01 -35.59
N ASP A 303 -27.87 6.50 -34.71
CA ASP A 303 -27.65 7.02 -33.35
C ASP A 303 -26.15 7.30 -33.14
N PRO A 304 -25.63 8.44 -33.63
CA PRO A 304 -24.21 8.72 -33.61
C PRO A 304 -23.73 9.10 -32.19
N TRP A 305 -22.74 8.37 -31.69
CA TRP A 305 -22.03 8.66 -30.44
C TRP A 305 -20.73 9.46 -30.69
N ILE A 306 -20.32 9.59 -31.96
CA ILE A 306 -19.29 10.50 -32.44
C ILE A 306 -19.96 11.71 -33.11
N ASN A 307 -19.50 12.92 -32.80
CA ASN A 307 -19.92 14.15 -33.46
C ASN A 307 -19.55 14.11 -34.95
N GLY A 308 -20.51 14.47 -35.82
CA GLY A 308 -20.23 14.66 -37.25
C GLY A 308 -19.30 15.86 -37.52
N ILE A 309 -19.03 16.12 -38.80
CA ILE A 309 -18.32 17.33 -39.22
C ILE A 309 -19.18 18.56 -38.88
N ILE A 310 -18.67 19.42 -38.01
CA ILE A 310 -19.30 20.67 -37.59
C ILE A 310 -18.58 21.81 -38.30
N LEU A 311 -19.25 22.42 -39.27
CA LEU A 311 -18.74 23.59 -39.99
C LEU A 311 -18.83 24.85 -39.13
N LEU A 312 -17.79 25.68 -39.22
CA LEU A 312 -17.52 26.86 -38.37
C LEU A 312 -17.26 26.53 -36.90
N ALA A 313 -16.54 27.44 -36.22
CA ALA A 313 -16.25 27.35 -34.80
C ALA A 313 -17.52 27.38 -33.91
N LYS A 314 -17.45 26.67 -32.79
CA LYS A 314 -18.41 26.68 -31.68
C LYS A 314 -18.03 27.70 -30.60
N ASP A 315 -19.01 28.09 -29.78
CA ASP A 315 -18.88 29.07 -28.70
C ASP A 315 -17.66 28.83 -27.78
N GLN A 316 -17.32 27.56 -27.50
CA GLN A 316 -16.15 27.20 -26.68
C GLN A 316 -14.87 26.85 -27.45
N ASP A 317 -14.88 26.71 -28.78
CA ASP A 317 -13.66 26.41 -29.54
C ASP A 317 -12.63 27.54 -29.35
N ILE A 318 -11.36 27.24 -29.07
CA ILE A 318 -10.38 28.29 -28.71
C ILE A 318 -10.10 29.34 -29.81
N ASP A 319 -10.43 29.09 -31.08
CA ASP A 319 -10.21 30.03 -32.19
C ASP A 319 -11.46 30.18 -33.08
N ASP A 320 -12.09 31.35 -33.05
CA ASP A 320 -13.30 31.68 -33.83
C ASP A 320 -13.06 31.76 -35.35
N SER A 321 -11.80 31.76 -35.81
CA SER A 321 -11.46 31.74 -37.23
C SER A 321 -11.41 30.33 -37.84
N SER A 322 -11.65 29.29 -37.03
CA SER A 322 -11.68 27.90 -37.46
C SER A 322 -12.84 27.61 -38.43
N LEU A 323 -12.52 27.07 -39.61
CA LEU A 323 -13.52 26.69 -40.63
C LEU A 323 -14.33 25.44 -40.26
N VAL A 324 -13.79 24.62 -39.35
CA VAL A 324 -14.37 23.40 -38.80
C VAL A 324 -14.15 23.44 -37.29
N SER A 325 -15.17 23.14 -36.50
CA SER A 325 -15.07 23.12 -35.04
C SER A 325 -14.21 21.95 -34.55
N SER A 326 -13.44 22.15 -33.48
CA SER A 326 -12.66 21.07 -32.84
C SER A 326 -13.54 19.96 -32.27
N TYR A 327 -14.83 20.22 -32.06
CA TYR A 327 -15.84 19.24 -31.63
C TYR A 327 -16.05 18.12 -32.67
N SER A 328 -15.70 18.36 -33.93
CA SER A 328 -15.90 17.43 -35.05
C SER A 328 -15.13 16.12 -34.84
N MET A 329 -15.78 14.99 -35.14
CA MET A 329 -15.23 13.64 -35.02
C MET A 329 -14.78 13.22 -33.60
N HIS A 330 -15.18 13.95 -32.55
CA HIS A 330 -14.94 13.55 -31.17
C HIS A 330 -16.18 12.89 -30.54
N PRO A 331 -16.02 12.07 -29.48
CA PRO A 331 -17.16 11.51 -28.75
C PRO A 331 -18.09 12.59 -28.22
N ASN A 332 -19.40 12.34 -28.30
CA ASN A 332 -20.40 13.10 -27.55
C ASN A 332 -20.68 12.43 -26.19
N ALA A 333 -21.66 12.93 -25.44
CA ALA A 333 -21.98 12.42 -24.11
C ALA A 333 -22.31 10.90 -24.07
N ARG A 334 -22.88 10.31 -25.13
CA ARG A 334 -23.06 8.84 -25.22
C ARG A 334 -21.74 8.13 -25.49
N GLY A 335 -20.92 8.65 -26.40
CA GLY A 335 -19.60 8.09 -26.69
C GLY A 335 -18.67 8.11 -25.48
N ALA A 336 -18.73 9.16 -24.64
CA ALA A 336 -18.00 9.21 -23.38
C ALA A 336 -18.51 8.19 -22.35
N GLN A 337 -19.81 7.91 -22.31
CA GLN A 337 -20.38 6.84 -21.48
C GLN A 337 -19.91 5.46 -21.95
N ALA A 338 -19.87 5.20 -23.26
CA ALA A 338 -19.39 3.94 -23.83
C ALA A 338 -17.89 3.71 -23.53
N TYR A 339 -17.04 4.71 -23.75
CA TYR A 339 -15.64 4.67 -23.31
C TYR A 339 -15.49 4.35 -21.82
N ALA A 340 -16.27 5.04 -20.97
CA ALA A 340 -16.23 4.82 -19.52
C ALA A 340 -16.71 3.42 -19.15
N GLN A 341 -17.69 2.84 -19.85
CA GLN A 341 -18.11 1.45 -19.68
C GLN A 341 -17.00 0.46 -20.02
N CYS A 342 -16.29 0.62 -21.15
CA CYS A 342 -15.15 -0.21 -21.51
C CYS A 342 -14.02 -0.15 -20.46
N VAL A 343 -13.73 1.04 -19.93
CA VAL A 343 -12.70 1.22 -18.89
C VAL A 343 -13.16 0.67 -17.54
N ASN A 344 -14.41 0.90 -17.14
CA ASN A 344 -14.99 0.33 -15.91
C ASN A 344 -15.05 -1.20 -15.96
N ALA A 345 -15.33 -1.78 -17.13
CA ALA A 345 -15.27 -3.23 -17.34
C ALA A 345 -13.85 -3.76 -17.20
N LYS A 346 -12.83 -3.08 -17.76
CA LYS A 346 -11.42 -3.47 -17.58
C LYS A 346 -10.95 -3.30 -16.13
N ILE A 347 -11.39 -2.25 -15.43
CA ILE A 347 -11.14 -2.08 -13.99
C ILE A 347 -11.77 -3.25 -13.23
N SER A 348 -13.04 -3.56 -13.47
CA SER A 348 -13.74 -4.68 -12.81
C SER A 348 -13.09 -6.04 -13.09
N GLU A 349 -12.56 -6.24 -14.30
CA GLU A 349 -11.76 -7.41 -14.68
C GLU A 349 -10.41 -7.45 -13.94
N ILE A 350 -9.77 -6.30 -13.72
CA ILE A 350 -8.52 -6.20 -12.95
C ILE A 350 -8.79 -6.46 -11.47
N GLU A 351 -9.87 -5.92 -10.89
CA GLU A 351 -10.26 -6.19 -9.51
C GLU A 351 -10.60 -7.67 -9.31
N GLY A 352 -11.44 -8.25 -10.17
CA GLY A 352 -11.70 -9.70 -10.20
C GLY A 352 -10.51 -10.58 -10.63
N LYS A 353 -9.32 -9.99 -10.83
CA LYS A 353 -8.03 -10.67 -11.06
C LYS A 353 -6.92 -10.21 -10.11
N LYS A 354 -7.20 -9.31 -9.16
CA LYS A 354 -6.32 -9.07 -8.00
C LYS A 354 -6.35 -10.35 -7.20
N ARG A 355 -5.28 -11.14 -7.31
CA ARG A 355 -5.25 -12.51 -6.78
C ARG A 355 -5.73 -12.57 -5.34
N ALA A 356 -6.83 -13.30 -5.17
CA ALA A 356 -7.13 -14.05 -3.97
C ALA A 356 -5.85 -14.65 -3.36
N GLY A 357 -5.67 -14.47 -2.06
CA GLY A 357 -4.64 -15.17 -1.29
C GLY A 357 -5.03 -16.63 -1.06
N THR A 358 -4.09 -17.44 -0.60
CA THR A 358 -4.39 -18.80 -0.15
C THR A 358 -4.66 -18.79 1.35
N LEU A 359 -5.83 -19.26 1.79
CA LEU A 359 -6.07 -19.62 3.17
C LEU A 359 -5.89 -21.14 3.31
N SER A 360 -4.98 -21.59 4.15
CA SER A 360 -4.69 -23.01 4.35
C SER A 360 -4.44 -23.36 5.81
N GLY A 361 -4.56 -24.64 6.15
CA GLY A 361 -4.30 -25.15 7.49
C GLY A 361 -4.56 -26.65 7.58
N VAL A 362 -4.48 -27.19 8.80
CA VAL A 362 -4.71 -28.61 9.07
C VAL A 362 -5.76 -28.76 10.18
N VAL A 363 -6.63 -29.77 10.07
CA VAL A 363 -7.67 -30.08 11.04
C VAL A 363 -7.35 -31.39 11.76
N TYR A 364 -7.26 -31.33 13.09
CA TYR A 364 -6.92 -32.46 13.96
C TYR A 364 -7.98 -32.68 15.05
N ALA A 365 -8.03 -33.87 15.63
CA ALA A 365 -8.84 -34.14 16.81
C ALA A 365 -8.24 -33.44 18.06
N ALA A 366 -9.06 -32.73 18.83
CA ALA A 366 -8.64 -32.04 20.05
C ALA A 366 -8.17 -32.98 21.18
N THR A 367 -8.47 -34.29 21.07
CA THR A 367 -8.09 -35.33 22.02
C THR A 367 -6.59 -35.66 22.01
N ASP A 368 -5.88 -35.37 20.92
CA ASP A 368 -4.45 -35.70 20.77
C ASP A 368 -3.63 -34.71 19.92
N ASN A 369 -4.26 -33.72 19.28
CA ASN A 369 -3.60 -32.72 18.41
C ASN A 369 -2.72 -33.36 17.31
N THR A 370 -3.02 -34.59 16.89
CA THR A 370 -2.18 -35.37 15.96
C THR A 370 -2.96 -36.33 15.05
N THR A 371 -4.15 -36.78 15.42
CA THR A 371 -5.05 -37.57 14.56
C THR A 371 -5.80 -36.65 13.59
N PRO A 372 -5.59 -36.75 12.26
CA PRO A 372 -6.28 -35.89 11.30
C PRO A 372 -7.80 -36.09 11.26
N VAL A 373 -8.53 -35.04 10.90
CA VAL A 373 -9.96 -35.13 10.55
C VAL A 373 -10.10 -34.94 9.04
N SER A 374 -10.20 -36.05 8.30
CA SER A 374 -10.50 -36.03 6.86
C SER A 374 -11.98 -35.68 6.60
N ASP A 375 -12.28 -35.26 5.37
CA ASP A 375 -13.64 -34.96 4.90
C ASP A 375 -14.38 -33.84 5.69
N ALA A 376 -13.67 -33.14 6.58
CA ALA A 376 -14.20 -32.05 7.39
C ALA A 376 -14.56 -30.87 6.47
N VAL A 377 -15.83 -30.48 6.48
CA VAL A 377 -16.38 -29.45 5.61
C VAL A 377 -15.96 -28.08 6.11
N ILE A 378 -15.26 -27.33 5.26
CA ILE A 378 -14.81 -25.96 5.50
C ILE A 378 -15.80 -25.01 4.82
N ASN A 379 -16.78 -24.46 5.54
CA ASN A 379 -17.65 -23.40 5.01
C ASN A 379 -17.04 -22.03 5.35
N VAL A 380 -17.07 -21.07 4.43
CA VAL A 380 -16.51 -19.71 4.65
C VAL A 380 -17.54 -18.63 4.33
N TYR A 381 -17.66 -17.65 5.22
CA TYR A 381 -18.55 -16.50 5.13
C TYR A 381 -17.78 -15.19 5.27
N ASP A 382 -18.19 -14.15 4.54
CA ASP A 382 -17.63 -12.80 4.67
C ASP A 382 -18.17 -12.05 5.90
N GLU A 383 -17.64 -10.85 6.18
CA GLU A 383 -18.04 -9.98 7.29
C GLU A 383 -19.53 -9.54 7.25
N SER A 384 -20.23 -9.72 6.12
CA SER A 384 -21.69 -9.51 6.03
C SER A 384 -22.52 -10.76 6.38
N GLY A 385 -21.86 -11.88 6.69
CA GLY A 385 -22.49 -13.18 6.91
C GLY A 385 -22.90 -13.91 5.62
N LYS A 386 -22.50 -13.39 4.45
CA LYS A 386 -22.78 -14.03 3.16
C LYS A 386 -21.79 -15.18 2.93
N PHE A 387 -22.31 -16.32 2.49
CA PHE A 387 -21.51 -17.47 2.08
C PHE A 387 -20.61 -17.13 0.87
N VAL A 388 -19.33 -17.48 0.98
CA VAL A 388 -18.26 -17.22 0.00
C VAL A 388 -17.78 -18.52 -0.65
N TYR A 389 -17.46 -19.54 0.16
CA TYR A 389 -16.77 -20.74 -0.31
C TYR A 389 -17.13 -21.97 0.53
N ARG A 390 -16.99 -23.17 -0.07
CA ARG A 390 -16.99 -24.45 0.65
C ARG A 390 -15.87 -25.35 0.13
N GLY A 391 -15.07 -25.90 1.04
CA GLY A 391 -14.09 -26.96 0.80
C GLY A 391 -14.30 -28.16 1.72
N MET A 392 -13.39 -29.12 1.63
CA MET A 392 -13.25 -30.29 2.51
C MET A 392 -11.76 -30.50 2.80
N THR A 393 -11.42 -31.12 3.92
CA THR A 393 -10.05 -31.58 4.22
C THR A 393 -9.71 -32.89 3.48
N ASP A 394 -8.42 -33.11 3.24
CA ASP A 394 -7.89 -34.34 2.63
C ASP A 394 -7.64 -35.47 3.66
N GLU A 395 -7.03 -36.58 3.22
CA GLU A 395 -6.67 -37.73 4.09
C GLU A 395 -5.70 -37.36 5.23
N ASN A 396 -4.97 -36.24 5.11
CA ASN A 396 -4.03 -35.72 6.11
C ASN A 396 -4.67 -34.63 7.00
N GLY A 397 -5.96 -34.32 6.79
CA GLY A 397 -6.66 -33.21 7.45
C GLY A 397 -6.30 -31.83 6.90
N GLU A 398 -5.53 -31.76 5.81
CA GLU A 398 -5.09 -30.50 5.20
C GLU A 398 -6.23 -29.87 4.38
N TYR A 399 -6.34 -28.55 4.42
CA TYR A 399 -7.18 -27.78 3.49
C TYR A 399 -6.41 -26.59 2.92
N SER A 400 -6.76 -26.21 1.70
CA SER A 400 -6.25 -25.03 1.02
C SER A 400 -7.33 -24.46 0.11
N LEU A 401 -7.65 -23.18 0.25
CA LEU A 401 -8.67 -22.48 -0.51
C LEU A 401 -8.16 -21.10 -0.95
N SER A 402 -8.52 -20.69 -2.16
CA SER A 402 -8.18 -19.36 -2.68
C SER A 402 -9.32 -18.40 -2.38
N ILE A 403 -9.04 -17.30 -1.66
CA ILE A 403 -10.05 -16.33 -1.20
C ILE A 403 -9.53 -14.88 -1.28
N ASP A 404 -10.42 -13.95 -1.60
CA ASP A 404 -10.11 -12.52 -1.78
C ASP A 404 -9.66 -11.85 -0.47
N GLU A 405 -9.13 -10.64 -0.56
CA GLU A 405 -8.78 -9.85 0.64
C GLU A 405 -10.05 -9.50 1.46
N GLY A 406 -10.00 -9.70 2.78
CA GLY A 406 -11.17 -9.50 3.64
C GLY A 406 -11.09 -10.17 5.01
N ASN A 407 -12.12 -9.92 5.82
CA ASN A 407 -12.36 -10.58 7.11
C ASN A 407 -13.35 -11.72 6.93
N TYR A 408 -13.04 -12.90 7.48
CA TYR A 408 -13.84 -14.11 7.28
C TYR A 408 -14.20 -14.82 8.57
N LYS A 409 -15.39 -15.43 8.57
CA LYS A 409 -15.79 -16.49 9.50
C LYS A 409 -15.67 -17.82 8.75
N ILE A 410 -14.81 -18.71 9.23
CA ILE A 410 -14.71 -20.09 8.77
C ILE A 410 -15.48 -20.96 9.76
N GLU A 411 -16.20 -21.95 9.26
CA GLU A 411 -17.04 -22.87 10.03
C GLU A 411 -16.74 -24.30 9.60
N VAL A 412 -15.99 -25.01 10.44
CA VAL A 412 -15.53 -26.39 10.22
C VAL A 412 -16.53 -27.36 10.83
N GLN A 413 -17.00 -28.32 10.03
CA GLN A 413 -18.01 -29.31 10.41
C GLN A 413 -17.57 -30.73 10.02
N ALA A 414 -17.68 -31.69 10.94
CA ALA A 414 -17.32 -33.09 10.70
C ALA A 414 -18.21 -34.02 11.54
N ASP A 415 -18.56 -35.19 11.00
CA ASP A 415 -19.46 -36.14 11.67
C ASP A 415 -18.86 -36.63 13.01
N GLY A 416 -19.60 -36.42 14.11
CA GLY A 416 -19.17 -36.78 15.46
C GLY A 416 -18.38 -35.70 16.21
N TYR A 417 -18.17 -34.53 15.60
CA TYR A 417 -17.51 -33.37 16.20
C TYR A 417 -18.46 -32.18 16.37
N VAL A 418 -18.11 -31.25 17.25
CA VAL A 418 -18.83 -29.99 17.45
C VAL A 418 -18.38 -28.96 16.42
N ASP A 419 -19.36 -28.31 15.76
CA ASP A 419 -19.17 -27.19 14.83
C ASP A 419 -18.18 -26.15 15.38
N PHE A 420 -17.09 -25.95 14.64
CA PHE A 420 -15.97 -25.11 15.03
C PHE A 420 -15.89 -23.84 14.17
N PRO A 421 -16.42 -22.70 14.67
CA PRO A 421 -16.17 -21.39 14.08
C PRO A 421 -14.76 -20.88 14.42
N VAL A 422 -14.06 -20.33 13.44
CA VAL A 422 -12.77 -19.63 13.61
C VAL A 422 -12.73 -18.41 12.70
N TYR A 423 -12.09 -17.33 13.15
CA TYR A 423 -11.98 -16.09 12.39
C TYR A 423 -10.57 -15.88 11.80
N ALA A 424 -10.52 -15.38 10.58
CA ALA A 424 -9.28 -15.04 9.87
C ALA A 424 -9.41 -13.68 9.16
N SER A 425 -8.26 -13.10 8.79
CA SER A 425 -8.19 -11.89 7.97
C SER A 425 -7.13 -12.11 6.89
N VAL A 426 -7.47 -11.92 5.62
CA VAL A 426 -6.59 -12.14 4.46
C VAL A 426 -6.27 -10.78 3.82
N ALA A 427 -4.98 -10.48 3.65
CA ALA A 427 -4.51 -9.27 2.98
C ALA A 427 -4.21 -9.54 1.49
N GLN A 428 -4.18 -8.49 0.67
CA GLN A 428 -4.01 -8.61 -0.79
C GLN A 428 -2.77 -9.43 -1.18
N LYS A 429 -2.97 -10.53 -1.92
CA LYS A 429 -1.93 -11.46 -2.40
C LYS A 429 -1.09 -12.11 -1.27
N GLN A 430 -1.57 -12.11 -0.02
CA GLN A 430 -0.91 -12.81 1.08
C GLN A 430 -1.49 -14.21 1.23
N ASP A 431 -0.61 -15.22 1.34
CA ASP A 431 -0.99 -16.54 1.80
C ASP A 431 -1.03 -16.56 3.34
N VAL A 432 -2.12 -17.08 3.90
CA VAL A 432 -2.41 -17.14 5.33
C VAL A 432 -2.49 -18.61 5.73
N VAL A 433 -1.47 -19.07 6.44
CA VAL A 433 -1.47 -20.38 7.11
C VAL A 433 -2.11 -20.20 8.48
N MET A 434 -3.17 -20.94 8.75
CA MET A 434 -3.86 -21.00 10.03
C MET A 434 -3.17 -21.97 10.98
N ASP A 435 -3.31 -21.72 12.29
CA ASP A 435 -2.97 -22.71 13.32
C ASP A 435 -3.75 -24.02 13.13
N ASN A 436 -3.22 -25.12 13.69
CA ASN A 436 -3.91 -26.42 13.76
C ASN A 436 -5.33 -26.25 14.32
N LEU A 437 -6.34 -26.56 13.52
CA LEU A 437 -7.74 -26.45 13.89
C LEU A 437 -8.18 -27.71 14.66
N LEU A 438 -8.36 -27.59 15.97
CA LEU A 438 -8.61 -28.71 16.87
C LEU A 438 -10.11 -28.95 17.08
N MET A 439 -10.67 -29.98 16.46
CA MET A 439 -12.10 -30.31 16.59
C MET A 439 -12.39 -31.12 17.85
N VAL A 440 -13.37 -30.68 18.64
CA VAL A 440 -13.84 -31.39 19.83
C VAL A 440 -14.87 -32.45 19.45
N ALA A 441 -14.61 -33.70 19.83
CA ALA A 441 -15.54 -34.81 19.61
C ALA A 441 -16.69 -34.78 20.63
N GLY A 442 -17.91 -35.08 20.19
CA GLY A 442 -19.12 -35.09 21.03
C GLY A 442 -20.23 -34.20 20.49
N THR A 443 -21.15 -33.77 21.36
CA THR A 443 -22.28 -32.90 21.00
C THR A 443 -22.34 -31.61 21.83
N SER A 444 -22.82 -30.52 21.24
CA SER A 444 -22.86 -29.17 21.88
C SER A 444 -23.79 -29.04 23.09
N ASP A 445 -24.56 -30.09 23.42
CA ASP A 445 -25.46 -30.12 24.58
C ASP A 445 -24.74 -30.67 25.84
N GLU A 446 -23.55 -31.23 25.67
CA GLU A 446 -22.66 -31.66 26.75
C GLU A 446 -21.85 -30.46 27.27
N ALA A 447 -21.64 -30.37 28.58
CA ALA A 447 -20.84 -29.31 29.21
C ALA A 447 -19.75 -29.92 30.11
N ALA A 448 -18.57 -29.31 30.07
CA ALA A 448 -17.42 -29.68 30.88
C ALA A 448 -16.91 -28.48 31.70
N LEU A 449 -15.83 -28.69 32.44
CA LEU A 449 -15.14 -27.66 33.21
C LEU A 449 -13.81 -27.34 32.53
N SER A 450 -13.53 -26.06 32.33
CA SER A 450 -12.17 -25.56 32.07
C SER A 450 -11.78 -24.63 33.21
N ALA A 451 -10.52 -24.72 33.61
CA ALA A 451 -9.95 -23.93 34.69
C ALA A 451 -8.70 -23.20 34.18
N GLY A 452 -8.16 -22.30 34.99
CA GLY A 452 -6.98 -21.55 34.60
C GLY A 452 -6.51 -20.57 35.65
N ASN A 453 -5.41 -19.90 35.35
CA ASN A 453 -4.88 -18.81 36.14
C ASN A 453 -4.57 -17.61 35.24
N VAL A 454 -4.98 -16.42 35.65
CA VAL A 454 -4.54 -15.14 35.07
C VAL A 454 -3.40 -14.61 35.93
N ALA A 455 -2.18 -14.61 35.40
CA ALA A 455 -0.99 -14.14 36.09
C ALA A 455 -0.44 -12.83 35.50
N ASN A 456 0.25 -12.06 36.34
CA ASN A 456 1.03 -10.91 35.91
C ASN A 456 2.37 -11.42 35.34
N ILE A 457 2.64 -11.09 34.07
CA ILE A 457 3.83 -11.53 33.33
C ILE A 457 5.16 -11.19 34.05
N PHE A 458 5.19 -10.11 34.82
CA PHE A 458 6.39 -9.66 35.54
C PHE A 458 6.50 -10.18 36.98
N THR A 459 5.55 -10.98 37.50
CA THR A 459 5.63 -11.53 38.87
C THR A 459 5.30 -13.01 39.01
N GLY A 460 4.65 -13.64 38.02
CA GLY A 460 4.12 -15.00 38.15
C GLY A 460 2.92 -15.13 39.11
N TYR A 461 2.74 -14.20 40.06
CA TYR A 461 1.56 -14.08 40.88
C TYR A 461 0.29 -13.87 40.05
N GLY A 462 -0.78 -14.55 40.49
CA GLY A 462 -2.13 -14.37 39.96
C GLY A 462 -2.69 -12.96 40.21
N ILE A 463 -3.63 -12.56 39.37
CA ILE A 463 -4.30 -11.26 39.43
C ILE A 463 -5.75 -11.47 39.89
N GLU A 464 -6.08 -10.98 41.08
CA GLU A 464 -7.44 -10.95 41.62
C GLU A 464 -8.37 -10.04 40.80
N ASP A 465 -9.66 -10.37 40.70
CA ASP A 465 -10.69 -9.56 40.04
C ASP A 465 -10.34 -9.16 38.59
N ALA A 466 -9.62 -10.02 37.86
CA ALA A 466 -9.42 -9.89 36.41
C ALA A 466 -10.69 -10.38 35.69
N THR A 467 -11.24 -9.56 34.79
CA THR A 467 -12.46 -9.87 34.05
C THR A 467 -12.13 -10.69 32.82
N ILE A 468 -12.67 -11.92 32.78
CA ILE A 468 -12.57 -12.84 31.66
C ILE A 468 -13.89 -12.78 30.90
N SER A 469 -13.82 -12.58 29.58
CA SER A 469 -14.95 -12.56 28.65
C SER A 469 -14.80 -13.72 27.67
N VAL A 470 -15.85 -14.54 27.48
CA VAL A 470 -15.78 -15.73 26.63
C VAL A 470 -16.66 -15.58 25.39
N CYS A 471 -16.06 -15.69 24.20
CA CYS A 471 -16.73 -15.65 22.90
C CYS A 471 -16.67 -17.02 22.21
N LYS A 472 -17.69 -17.39 21.42
CA LYS A 472 -17.66 -18.65 20.66
C LYS A 472 -16.66 -18.58 19.51
N GLY A 473 -15.95 -19.68 19.29
CA GLY A 473 -14.97 -19.82 18.22
C GLY A 473 -13.61 -19.21 18.54
N TRP A 474 -12.61 -19.59 17.75
CA TRP A 474 -11.25 -19.07 17.89
C TRP A 474 -11.06 -17.74 17.14
N ASN A 475 -10.15 -16.91 17.63
CA ASN A 475 -9.86 -15.55 17.13
C ASN A 475 -11.09 -14.60 17.17
N SER A 476 -12.02 -14.83 18.11
CA SER A 476 -13.35 -14.20 18.17
C SER A 476 -13.37 -12.84 18.92
N SER A 477 -12.25 -12.11 18.90
CA SER A 477 -11.87 -11.09 19.91
C SER A 477 -12.74 -9.82 20.04
N ASP A 478 -13.66 -9.57 19.11
CA ASP A 478 -14.57 -8.40 19.13
C ASP A 478 -15.92 -8.68 18.41
N LYS A 479 -16.16 -9.92 17.93
CA LYS A 479 -17.05 -10.19 16.78
C LYS A 479 -18.42 -10.82 17.11
N GLU A 480 -18.57 -11.46 18.27
CA GLU A 480 -19.87 -11.95 18.76
C GLU A 480 -20.11 -11.45 20.20
N SER A 481 -21.36 -11.49 20.67
CA SER A 481 -21.66 -11.15 22.06
C SER A 481 -21.10 -12.21 23.01
N ALA A 482 -20.42 -11.77 24.07
CA ALA A 482 -19.86 -12.66 25.08
C ALA A 482 -20.92 -13.63 25.63
N LEU A 483 -20.64 -14.94 25.56
CA LEU A 483 -21.52 -16.00 26.05
C LEU A 483 -21.58 -16.01 27.58
N ALA A 484 -20.44 -15.73 28.22
CA ALA A 484 -20.26 -15.69 29.65
C ALA A 484 -19.13 -14.70 30.00
N SER A 485 -19.14 -14.24 31.25
CA SER A 485 -18.02 -13.51 31.83
C SER A 485 -17.84 -13.88 33.30
N PHE A 486 -16.60 -13.94 33.73
CA PHE A 486 -16.16 -14.42 35.04
C PHE A 486 -15.10 -13.48 35.61
N THR A 487 -14.84 -13.55 36.92
CA THR A 487 -13.70 -12.90 37.57
C THR A 487 -12.83 -13.92 38.29
N THR A 488 -11.54 -13.61 38.43
CA THR A 488 -10.55 -14.45 39.12
C THR A 488 -10.54 -14.27 40.64
N ASP A 489 -10.09 -15.31 41.36
CA ASP A 489 -9.90 -15.28 42.82
C ASP A 489 -8.63 -14.55 43.29
N GLU A 490 -8.42 -14.45 44.61
CA GLU A 490 -7.26 -13.81 45.25
C GLU A 490 -5.89 -14.35 44.76
N ALA A 491 -5.85 -15.58 44.23
CA ALA A 491 -4.66 -16.23 43.68
C ALA A 491 -4.66 -16.26 42.14
N GLY A 492 -5.55 -15.51 41.47
CA GLY A 492 -5.68 -15.37 40.03
C GLY A 492 -6.40 -16.53 39.33
N ASN A 493 -6.94 -17.50 40.05
CA ASN A 493 -7.57 -18.67 39.44
C ASN A 493 -8.98 -18.37 38.93
N TYR A 494 -9.40 -19.10 37.91
CA TYR A 494 -10.78 -19.14 37.44
C TYR A 494 -11.22 -20.56 37.11
N GLU A 495 -12.54 -20.78 37.17
CA GLU A 495 -13.21 -22.00 36.74
C GLU A 495 -14.46 -21.60 35.95
N MET A 496 -14.67 -22.22 34.79
CA MET A 496 -15.82 -21.99 33.93
C MET A 496 -16.43 -23.32 33.48
N SER A 497 -17.74 -23.46 33.68
CA SER A 497 -18.51 -24.54 33.06
C SER A 497 -19.14 -24.04 31.77
N LEU A 498 -18.76 -24.66 30.66
CA LEU A 498 -19.18 -24.29 29.30
C LEU A 498 -19.57 -25.55 28.51
N PRO A 499 -20.42 -25.42 27.48
CA PRO A 499 -20.62 -26.47 26.50
C PRO A 499 -19.28 -26.89 25.88
N ILE A 500 -19.13 -28.17 25.53
CA ILE A 500 -17.91 -28.64 24.85
C ILE A 500 -17.77 -27.99 23.46
N GLY A 501 -16.54 -27.66 23.06
CA GLY A 501 -16.24 -26.90 21.85
C GLY A 501 -15.09 -25.90 22.01
N ASN A 502 -15.00 -24.96 21.06
CA ASN A 502 -13.89 -24.04 20.91
C ASN A 502 -14.28 -22.57 21.16
N TYR A 503 -13.42 -21.85 21.86
CA TYR A 503 -13.70 -20.50 22.39
C TYR A 503 -12.46 -19.59 22.32
N SER A 504 -12.69 -18.27 22.31
CA SER A 504 -11.68 -17.28 22.67
C SER A 504 -12.03 -16.71 24.04
N VAL A 505 -11.04 -16.62 24.92
CA VAL A 505 -11.15 -15.90 26.20
C VAL A 505 -10.34 -14.62 26.11
N THR A 506 -11.00 -13.48 26.31
CA THR A 506 -10.39 -12.16 26.39
C THR A 506 -10.28 -11.76 27.85
N VAL A 507 -9.07 -11.42 28.30
CA VAL A 507 -8.78 -11.12 29.71
C VAL A 507 -8.44 -9.65 29.86
N SER A 508 -9.06 -8.99 30.84
CA SER A 508 -8.96 -7.55 31.06
C SER A 508 -8.93 -7.20 32.54
N LYS A 509 -8.08 -6.23 32.91
CA LYS A 509 -7.98 -5.69 34.28
C LYS A 509 -7.57 -4.22 34.21
N ASP A 510 -8.19 -3.36 35.02
CA ASP A 510 -7.75 -1.97 35.14
C ASP A 510 -6.26 -1.91 35.55
N GLY A 511 -5.46 -1.20 34.76
CA GLY A 511 -4.00 -1.14 34.93
C GLY A 511 -3.21 -2.25 34.23
N TYR A 512 -3.85 -3.09 33.40
CA TYR A 512 -3.19 -4.12 32.59
C TYR A 512 -3.59 -4.02 31.10
N THR A 513 -2.76 -4.56 30.23
CA THR A 513 -3.09 -4.81 28.83
C THR A 513 -4.22 -5.84 28.72
N VAL A 514 -4.98 -5.74 27.63
CA VAL A 514 -6.00 -6.74 27.29
C VAL A 514 -5.37 -7.77 26.37
N ASP A 515 -5.44 -9.04 26.74
CA ASP A 515 -4.96 -10.17 25.94
C ASP A 515 -6.12 -11.09 25.54
N THR A 516 -5.93 -11.95 24.54
CA THR A 516 -6.93 -12.93 24.10
C THR A 516 -6.28 -14.25 23.71
N ALA A 517 -6.74 -15.34 24.35
CA ALA A 517 -6.24 -16.69 24.12
C ALA A 517 -7.34 -17.62 23.60
N ASN A 518 -6.97 -18.55 22.73
CA ASN A 518 -7.86 -19.63 22.28
C ASN A 518 -7.88 -20.79 23.29
N VAL A 519 -9.07 -21.34 23.53
CA VAL A 519 -9.39 -22.34 24.54
C VAL A 519 -10.24 -23.47 23.92
N ILE A 520 -10.05 -24.67 24.46
CA ILE A 520 -10.81 -25.88 24.16
C ILE A 520 -11.54 -26.29 25.44
N VAL A 521 -12.77 -26.76 25.31
CA VAL A 521 -13.55 -27.38 26.38
C VAL A 521 -14.00 -28.74 25.88
N GLN A 522 -13.60 -29.83 26.53
CA GLN A 522 -13.92 -31.20 26.11
C GLN A 522 -14.14 -32.12 27.31
N ASN A 523 -14.69 -33.31 27.07
CA ASN A 523 -15.08 -34.23 28.15
C ASN A 523 -13.89 -35.08 28.64
N GLY A 524 -13.59 -34.99 29.93
CA GLY A 524 -12.62 -35.87 30.62
C GLY A 524 -11.21 -35.28 30.83
N THR A 525 -10.96 -34.06 30.35
CA THR A 525 -9.74 -33.29 30.64
C THR A 525 -10.05 -32.11 31.56
N GLU A 526 -9.19 -31.88 32.55
CA GLU A 526 -9.07 -30.56 33.17
C GLU A 526 -8.16 -29.72 32.26
N ASP A 527 -8.73 -29.13 31.21
CA ASP A 527 -7.98 -28.27 30.28
C ASP A 527 -7.66 -26.93 30.98
N ILE A 528 -6.51 -26.91 31.66
CA ILE A 528 -5.96 -25.76 32.39
C ILE A 528 -5.36 -24.78 31.37
N LYS A 529 -6.04 -23.65 31.14
CA LYS A 529 -5.49 -22.54 30.35
C LYS A 529 -4.96 -21.44 31.28
N ASN A 530 -3.65 -21.25 31.31
CA ASN A 530 -3.07 -20.06 31.93
C ASN A 530 -2.97 -18.93 30.91
N VAL A 531 -3.24 -17.70 31.35
CA VAL A 531 -3.09 -16.46 30.57
C VAL A 531 -2.17 -15.53 31.36
N VAL A 532 -1.24 -14.87 30.67
CA VAL A 532 -0.37 -13.84 31.28
C VAL A 532 -0.70 -12.48 30.68
N ILE A 533 -0.93 -11.49 31.52
CA ILE A 533 -1.21 -10.10 31.08
C ILE A 533 -0.17 -9.13 31.65
N GLU A 534 0.10 -8.07 30.89
CA GLU A 534 1.16 -7.11 31.21
C GLU A 534 0.58 -5.89 31.92
N PRO A 535 1.16 -5.40 33.04
CA PRO A 535 0.86 -4.09 33.57
C PRO A 535 0.99 -2.97 32.52
N THR A 536 0.01 -2.07 32.48
CA THR A 536 0.05 -0.85 31.66
C THR A 536 1.06 0.12 32.26
N LEU A 537 2.17 0.35 31.55
CA LEU A 537 3.25 1.23 32.00
C LEU A 537 2.82 2.70 31.93
N PHE A 538 3.15 3.50 32.96
CA PHE A 538 2.82 4.91 33.00
C PHE A 538 3.97 5.80 32.50
N GLU A 539 3.68 7.09 32.29
CA GLU A 539 4.65 8.10 31.87
C GLU A 539 5.67 8.41 33.00
N GLY A 540 6.64 7.52 33.17
CA GLY A 540 7.65 7.61 34.22
C GLY A 540 8.45 6.32 34.41
N ASP A 541 7.83 5.15 34.21
CA ASP A 541 8.41 3.84 34.50
C ASP A 541 9.43 3.40 33.45
N TYR A 542 10.49 2.69 33.87
CA TYR A 542 11.55 2.19 33.01
C TYR A 542 11.53 0.66 32.91
N ARG A 543 11.73 0.13 31.69
CA ARG A 543 11.85 -1.31 31.40
C ARG A 543 13.22 -1.63 30.82
N ILE A 544 13.86 -2.68 31.31
CA ILE A 544 15.08 -3.26 30.75
C ILE A 544 14.74 -4.62 30.14
N GLU A 545 15.17 -4.89 28.90
CA GLU A 545 15.19 -6.22 28.29
C GLU A 545 16.65 -6.62 28.04
N LEU A 546 17.08 -7.79 28.49
CA LEU A 546 18.28 -8.46 28.02
C LEU A 546 17.88 -9.55 27.00
N ALA A 547 18.52 -9.54 25.83
CA ALA A 547 18.24 -10.46 24.73
C ALA A 547 19.54 -11.04 24.15
N GLY A 548 19.50 -12.30 23.72
CA GLY A 548 20.66 -13.02 23.18
C GLY A 548 21.42 -13.85 24.21
N SER A 549 21.17 -13.69 25.52
CA SER A 549 21.71 -14.59 26.55
C SER A 549 21.37 -16.05 26.23
N ALA A 550 22.40 -16.87 25.99
CA ALA A 550 22.22 -18.29 25.69
C ALA A 550 21.63 -19.04 26.89
N GLU A 551 20.81 -20.05 26.63
CA GLU A 551 19.69 -20.45 27.50
C GLU A 551 20.02 -20.67 28.99
N SER A 552 19.36 -19.88 29.84
CA SER A 552 18.91 -20.22 31.21
C SER A 552 19.94 -20.48 32.32
N ASN A 553 21.25 -20.60 32.06
CA ASN A 553 22.23 -21.01 33.10
C ASN A 553 23.51 -20.16 33.19
N ILE A 554 23.67 -19.11 32.39
CA ILE A 554 25.01 -18.60 32.03
C ILE A 554 25.31 -17.19 32.57
N THR A 555 24.31 -16.31 32.68
CA THR A 555 24.50 -14.89 33.03
C THR A 555 23.48 -14.43 34.07
N THR A 556 23.88 -13.59 35.01
CA THR A 556 22.96 -12.94 35.96
C THR A 556 23.02 -11.42 35.78
N SER A 557 21.87 -10.80 35.53
CA SER A 557 21.75 -9.34 35.47
C SER A 557 21.38 -8.75 36.83
N TYR A 558 21.81 -7.52 37.08
CA TYR A 558 21.66 -6.82 38.34
C TYR A 558 21.31 -5.34 38.14
N LEU A 559 20.45 -4.83 39.01
CA LEU A 559 20.20 -3.39 39.16
C LEU A 559 20.62 -2.96 40.56
N ALA A 560 21.66 -2.13 40.65
CA ALA A 560 22.19 -1.60 41.90
C ALA A 560 21.65 -0.19 42.21
N GLY A 561 21.46 0.08 43.50
CA GLY A 561 21.08 1.38 44.06
C GLY A 561 22.02 1.80 45.19
N ASP A 562 21.52 2.66 46.07
CA ASP A 562 22.28 3.38 47.10
C ASP A 562 23.28 2.56 47.95
N GLU A 563 24.40 3.18 48.32
CA GLU A 563 25.26 2.68 49.40
C GLU A 563 24.53 2.76 50.74
N VAL A 564 24.46 1.64 51.46
CA VAL A 564 23.89 1.59 52.81
C VAL A 564 25.01 1.27 53.80
N ASN A 565 25.70 2.32 54.24
CA ASN A 565 26.87 2.32 55.15
C ASN A 565 28.22 1.93 54.52
N GLY A 566 28.45 2.24 53.23
CA GLY A 566 29.75 2.02 52.56
C GLY A 566 29.93 0.62 51.95
N GLU A 567 28.85 -0.14 51.86
CA GLU A 567 28.69 -1.26 50.93
C GLU A 567 27.48 -0.94 50.01
N ALA A 568 27.60 -1.22 48.72
CA ALA A 568 26.54 -0.94 47.74
C ALA A 568 25.38 -1.93 47.91
N ALA A 569 24.14 -1.44 48.05
CA ALA A 569 22.98 -2.29 48.25
C ALA A 569 22.53 -2.91 46.92
N LEU A 570 23.06 -4.11 46.60
CA LEU A 570 22.63 -4.93 45.47
C LEU A 570 21.12 -5.20 45.57
N THR A 571 20.32 -4.50 44.77
CA THR A 571 18.88 -4.33 45.05
C THR A 571 18.03 -5.42 44.40
N ALA A 572 18.46 -5.95 43.25
CA ALA A 572 17.80 -7.03 42.54
C ALA A 572 18.81 -7.85 41.70
N GLY A 573 18.54 -9.16 41.57
CA GLY A 573 19.27 -10.08 40.69
C GLY A 573 18.40 -11.31 40.39
N LEU A 574 18.46 -11.83 39.16
CA LEU A 574 17.57 -12.90 38.69
C LEU A 574 18.10 -14.31 39.03
N LYS A 575 17.18 -15.15 39.56
CA LYS A 575 17.27 -16.62 39.81
C LYS A 575 18.42 -17.14 40.72
N GLU A 576 18.10 -17.14 42.01
CA GLU A 576 18.59 -17.96 43.15
C GLU A 576 20.09 -18.32 43.33
N ALA A 577 20.73 -17.51 44.18
CA ALA A 577 21.36 -17.91 45.46
C ALA A 577 22.55 -18.90 45.51
N CYS A 578 23.65 -18.45 46.15
CA CYS A 578 24.57 -19.35 46.86
C CYS A 578 25.12 -18.74 48.18
N ILE A 579 24.47 -19.12 49.30
CA ILE A 579 25.01 -19.39 50.65
C ILE A 579 25.76 -18.27 51.44
N ASP A 580 25.49 -18.20 52.75
CA ASP A 580 26.18 -17.40 53.79
C ASP A 580 26.25 -15.87 53.63
N SER A 581 25.08 -15.22 53.72
CA SER A 581 24.90 -13.96 54.51
C SER A 581 23.49 -13.34 54.41
N ALA A 582 22.66 -13.77 53.46
CA ALA A 582 21.41 -13.11 53.03
C ALA A 582 20.22 -13.06 54.03
N SER A 583 20.44 -12.54 55.25
CA SER A 583 19.36 -12.23 56.22
C SER A 583 18.71 -10.86 56.00
N ALA A 584 19.18 -10.05 55.05
CA ALA A 584 18.83 -8.63 54.90
C ALA A 584 18.02 -8.28 53.63
N VAL A 585 18.04 -9.11 52.59
CA VAL A 585 17.64 -8.72 51.22
C VAL A 585 16.13 -8.46 51.05
N ARG A 586 15.27 -9.03 51.91
CA ARG A 586 13.80 -9.09 51.70
C ARG A 586 13.03 -7.81 52.09
N ASN A 587 13.63 -6.62 52.01
CA ASN A 587 13.05 -5.38 52.59
C ASN A 587 13.55 -4.03 52.01
N LEU A 588 14.09 -3.97 50.78
CA LEU A 588 14.90 -2.82 50.32
C LEU A 588 14.60 -2.22 48.92
N ASN A 589 13.38 -2.37 48.39
CA ASN A 589 12.65 -1.34 47.63
C ASN A 589 11.21 -1.81 47.31
N ALA A 590 10.29 -0.88 47.12
CA ALA A 590 8.91 -1.17 46.67
C ALA A 590 8.73 -1.06 45.15
N ASP A 591 9.73 -0.50 44.46
CA ASP A 591 9.61 0.05 43.11
C ASP A 591 10.35 -0.77 42.03
N ILE A 592 10.57 -2.07 42.26
CA ILE A 592 11.29 -2.99 41.35
C ILE A 592 10.50 -4.30 41.24
N THR A 593 10.43 -4.87 40.03
CA THR A 593 9.70 -6.11 39.73
C THR A 593 10.47 -6.98 38.73
N LEU A 594 10.43 -8.32 38.90
CA LEU A 594 11.30 -9.30 38.23
C LEU A 594 10.50 -10.47 37.61
N SER A 595 10.54 -10.61 36.29
CA SER A 595 9.80 -11.64 35.55
C SER A 595 10.41 -13.04 35.63
N ASP A 596 9.57 -14.07 35.59
CA ASP A 596 10.02 -15.45 35.37
C ASP A 596 10.32 -15.79 33.89
N GLY A 597 9.85 -14.95 32.96
CA GLY A 597 10.13 -15.00 31.52
C GLY A 597 11.51 -14.44 31.12
N PRO A 598 11.73 -14.14 29.82
CA PRO A 598 13.03 -13.69 29.32
C PRO A 598 13.49 -12.39 29.98
N ASP A 599 14.71 -12.42 30.53
CA ASP A 599 15.43 -11.43 31.36
C ASP A 599 14.91 -9.97 31.26
N THR A 600 13.82 -9.67 31.97
CA THR A 600 13.16 -8.36 31.96
C THR A 600 13.06 -7.79 33.38
N ILE A 601 13.43 -6.51 33.53
CA ILE A 601 13.36 -5.77 34.80
C ILE A 601 12.49 -4.52 34.61
N LEU A 602 11.51 -4.32 35.49
CA LEU A 602 10.73 -3.09 35.57
C LEU A 602 11.09 -2.32 36.84
N PHE A 603 11.33 -1.00 36.72
CA PHE A 603 11.68 -0.15 37.85
C PHE A 603 11.24 1.32 37.67
N ASN A 604 11.01 2.00 38.79
CA ASN A 604 10.83 3.45 38.82
C ASN A 604 12.13 4.16 39.29
N VAL A 605 12.32 5.43 38.91
CA VAL A 605 13.49 6.25 39.29
C VAL A 605 13.01 7.47 40.09
N SER A 606 13.07 7.34 41.41
CA SER A 606 12.87 8.47 42.32
C SER A 606 13.99 9.50 42.18
N GLU A 607 13.62 10.78 42.18
CA GLU A 607 14.60 11.88 42.20
C GLU A 607 15.43 11.82 43.50
N ASN A 608 16.66 11.31 43.42
CA ASN A 608 17.89 11.80 44.10
C ASN A 608 19.05 10.77 44.09
N SER A 609 18.85 9.49 43.72
CA SER A 609 19.95 8.50 43.66
C SER A 609 20.13 7.82 42.30
N PRO A 610 21.37 7.53 41.88
CA PRO A 610 21.65 6.85 40.62
C PRO A 610 21.33 5.36 40.70
N LYS A 611 20.78 4.79 39.62
CA LYS A 611 20.63 3.35 39.40
C LYS A 611 21.65 2.87 38.37
N TYR A 612 22.28 1.72 38.60
CA TYR A 612 23.29 1.14 37.70
C TYR A 612 22.88 -0.27 37.26
N TYR A 613 22.92 -0.53 35.95
CA TYR A 613 22.62 -1.83 35.37
C TYR A 613 23.90 -2.50 34.80
N PHE A 614 24.11 -3.75 35.18
CA PHE A 614 25.22 -4.59 34.74
C PHE A 614 24.82 -6.06 34.66
N VAL A 615 25.58 -6.84 33.89
CA VAL A 615 25.38 -8.29 33.69
C VAL A 615 26.68 -9.01 34.04
N GLN A 616 26.63 -10.00 34.93
CA GLN A 616 27.78 -10.84 35.25
C GLN A 616 27.74 -12.14 34.46
N ASN A 617 28.88 -12.52 33.85
CA ASN A 617 29.05 -13.85 33.27
C ASN A 617 29.37 -14.86 34.38
N ASN A 618 28.48 -15.82 34.60
CA ASN A 618 28.62 -16.88 35.59
C ASN A 618 28.97 -18.24 34.93
N SER A 619 29.24 -18.28 33.62
CA SER A 619 29.84 -19.42 32.94
C SER A 619 31.19 -19.79 33.55
N VAL A 620 31.57 -21.06 33.42
CA VAL A 620 32.91 -21.57 33.74
C VAL A 620 33.68 -21.96 32.46
N SER A 621 33.08 -21.78 31.27
CA SER A 621 33.58 -22.31 30.00
C SER A 621 33.48 -21.37 28.79
N ASP A 622 32.60 -20.36 28.80
CA ASP A 622 32.19 -19.63 27.60
C ASP A 622 32.20 -18.10 27.81
N SER A 623 32.65 -17.35 26.80
CA SER A 623 32.62 -15.88 26.79
C SER A 623 31.33 -15.34 26.19
N MET A 624 30.84 -14.20 26.70
CA MET A 624 29.53 -13.66 26.27
C MET A 624 29.48 -13.19 24.81
N SER A 625 30.61 -12.93 24.15
CA SER A 625 30.62 -12.44 22.75
C SER A 625 30.00 -13.43 21.76
N ALA A 626 30.07 -14.74 22.04
CA ALA A 626 29.43 -15.79 21.25
C ALA A 626 27.89 -15.76 21.27
N SER A 627 27.28 -14.96 22.16
CA SER A 627 25.82 -14.92 22.38
C SER A 627 25.09 -13.78 21.65
N HIS A 628 25.80 -12.79 21.10
CA HIS A 628 25.21 -11.54 20.60
C HIS A 628 24.34 -10.79 21.65
N ALA A 629 24.68 -10.90 22.93
CA ALA A 629 23.94 -10.26 24.02
C ALA A 629 23.74 -8.74 23.78
N SER A 630 22.49 -8.30 23.93
CA SER A 630 22.07 -6.91 23.75
C SER A 630 21.08 -6.52 24.84
N VAL A 631 21.19 -5.29 25.32
CA VAL A 631 20.34 -4.72 26.37
C VAL A 631 19.58 -3.55 25.79
N LYS A 632 18.25 -3.57 25.95
CA LYS A 632 17.37 -2.46 25.56
C LYS A 632 16.80 -1.80 26.80
N LEU A 633 16.79 -0.46 26.82
CA LEU A 633 16.21 0.35 27.88
C LEU A 633 15.05 1.16 27.30
N TYR A 634 13.89 1.07 27.93
CA TYR A 634 12.68 1.82 27.57
C TYR A 634 12.20 2.70 28.71
N ARG A 635 11.35 3.69 28.39
CA ARG A 635 10.53 4.42 29.36
C ARG A 635 9.10 4.52 28.84
N GLY A 636 8.13 4.02 29.60
CA GLY A 636 6.81 3.69 29.05
C GLY A 636 6.97 2.78 27.82
N SER A 637 6.50 3.24 26.66
CA SER A 637 6.66 2.55 25.36
C SER A 637 7.82 3.07 24.49
N GLU A 638 8.58 4.09 24.93
CA GLU A 638 9.68 4.67 24.14
C GLU A 638 10.98 3.89 24.37
N LEU A 639 11.63 3.43 23.29
CA LEU A 639 12.97 2.83 23.34
C LEU A 639 14.04 3.93 23.44
N LEU A 640 14.71 4.02 24.59
CA LEU A 640 15.69 5.07 24.89
C LEU A 640 17.13 4.68 24.55
N ALA A 641 17.50 3.42 24.68
CA ALA A 641 18.84 2.93 24.35
C ALA A 641 18.84 1.45 23.95
N VAL A 642 19.82 1.09 23.10
CA VAL A 642 20.24 -0.30 22.86
C VAL A 642 21.76 -0.34 23.04
N VAL A 643 22.26 -1.30 23.82
CA VAL A 643 23.69 -1.50 24.10
C VAL A 643 24.04 -2.95 23.82
N ASN A 644 25.05 -3.21 22.99
CA ASN A 644 25.48 -4.55 22.63
C ASN A 644 26.77 -4.92 23.39
N ALA A 645 26.95 -6.20 23.71
CA ALA A 645 28.16 -6.71 24.33
C ALA A 645 29.31 -6.76 23.31
N ASP A 646 29.98 -5.63 23.11
CA ASP A 646 31.05 -5.46 22.10
C ASP A 646 32.37 -6.18 22.46
N THR A 647 32.41 -6.99 23.53
CA THR A 647 33.63 -7.61 24.08
C THR A 647 33.39 -8.99 24.72
N ASP A 648 34.45 -9.80 24.73
CA ASP A 648 34.54 -11.15 25.33
C ASP A 648 34.50 -11.13 26.86
N VAL A 649 33.34 -10.89 27.48
CA VAL A 649 33.14 -10.99 28.94
C VAL A 649 33.47 -12.40 29.42
N GLN A 650 34.50 -12.56 30.26
CA GLN A 650 34.97 -13.85 30.77
C GLN A 650 34.22 -14.31 32.03
N ALA A 651 34.42 -15.58 32.39
CA ALA A 651 33.93 -16.18 33.63
C ALA A 651 34.22 -15.31 34.87
N GLY A 652 33.16 -14.85 35.54
CA GLY A 652 33.20 -14.01 36.75
C GLY A 652 33.19 -12.50 36.48
N GLU A 653 33.43 -12.04 35.26
CA GLU A 653 33.48 -10.60 34.93
C GLU A 653 32.09 -9.97 34.80
N CYS A 654 32.03 -8.66 35.04
CA CYS A 654 30.83 -7.84 34.95
C CYS A 654 30.89 -6.95 33.70
N TRP A 655 29.91 -7.11 32.82
CA TRP A 655 29.57 -6.16 31.78
C TRP A 655 28.74 -5.02 32.38
N ASN A 656 29.36 -3.86 32.58
CA ASN A 656 28.65 -2.63 32.88
C ASN A 656 27.95 -2.16 31.60
N VAL A 657 26.73 -1.63 31.71
CA VAL A 657 25.90 -1.30 30.55
C VAL A 657 25.48 0.17 30.58
N PHE A 658 24.68 0.55 31.59
CA PHE A 658 24.23 1.94 31.74
C PHE A 658 23.86 2.28 33.19
N ALA A 659 23.89 3.57 33.49
CA ALA A 659 23.31 4.14 34.70
C ALA A 659 22.25 5.19 34.36
N ILE A 660 21.30 5.38 35.26
CA ILE A 660 20.33 6.48 35.21
C ILE A 660 20.54 7.35 36.44
N SER A 661 20.83 8.65 36.24
CA SER A 661 21.10 9.62 37.29
C SER A 661 20.39 10.93 36.96
N ASN A 662 19.52 11.40 37.85
CA ASN A 662 18.73 12.63 37.68
C ASN A 662 18.01 12.70 36.31
N GLY A 663 17.37 11.61 35.89
CA GLY A 663 16.67 11.47 34.61
C GLY A 663 17.56 11.31 33.37
N ARG A 664 18.88 11.45 33.49
CA ARG A 664 19.85 11.25 32.41
C ARG A 664 20.37 9.83 32.38
N ILE A 665 20.39 9.22 31.19
CA ILE A 665 21.07 7.95 30.93
C ILE A 665 22.55 8.21 30.64
N VAL A 666 23.42 7.39 31.23
CA VAL A 666 24.87 7.34 30.97
C VAL A 666 25.21 5.91 30.57
N ILE A 667 25.61 5.71 29.31
CA ILE A 667 26.07 4.39 28.82
C ILE A 667 27.54 4.21 29.22
N ASN A 668 27.89 3.06 29.79
CA ASN A 668 29.26 2.68 30.12
C ASN A 668 29.49 1.23 29.67
N ASN A 669 29.61 1.02 28.37
CA ASN A 669 29.76 -0.30 27.75
C ASN A 669 31.16 -0.87 28.00
N THR A 670 31.43 -1.37 29.21
CA THR A 670 32.77 -1.80 29.67
C THR A 670 32.73 -3.08 30.48
N VAL A 671 33.83 -3.83 30.46
CA VAL A 671 33.99 -5.07 31.22
C VAL A 671 34.99 -4.88 32.36
N THR A 672 34.60 -5.30 33.56
CA THR A 672 35.41 -5.17 34.79
C THR A 672 35.25 -6.40 35.68
N GLY A 673 36.28 -6.77 36.43
CA GLY A 673 36.24 -7.92 37.36
C GLY A 673 35.32 -7.74 38.58
N THR A 674 34.78 -6.53 38.79
CA THR A 674 33.74 -6.18 39.75
C THR A 674 32.89 -5.04 39.16
N PRO A 675 31.62 -4.87 39.53
CA PRO A 675 30.77 -3.81 38.97
C PRO A 675 31.35 -2.41 39.18
N ASP A 676 31.37 -1.58 38.13
CA ASP A 676 31.71 -0.17 38.24
C ASP A 676 30.45 0.64 38.59
N LEU A 677 30.45 1.25 39.77
CA LEU A 677 29.36 2.11 40.25
C LEU A 677 29.80 3.59 40.38
N SER A 678 30.88 3.99 39.70
CA SER A 678 31.47 5.33 39.80
C SER A 678 31.11 6.28 38.65
N TYR A 679 30.79 5.74 37.47
CA TYR A 679 30.70 6.49 36.22
C TYR A 679 29.49 7.43 36.06
N ALA A 680 28.55 7.47 37.01
CA ALA A 680 27.40 8.38 36.97
C ALA A 680 27.64 9.73 37.66
N GLY A 681 28.88 10.02 38.07
CA GLY A 681 29.32 11.28 38.68
C GLY A 681 29.88 12.31 37.68
N GLU A 682 29.61 13.59 37.94
CA GLU A 682 30.17 14.78 37.26
C GLU A 682 30.03 14.90 35.72
N ILE A 683 28.92 15.52 35.26
CA ILE A 683 28.92 16.84 34.59
C ILE A 683 27.49 17.18 34.12
N SER A 684 26.97 18.31 34.56
CA SER A 684 25.66 18.84 34.15
C SER A 684 25.77 19.69 32.89
N ILE A 685 25.08 19.28 31.81
CA ILE A 685 24.71 20.17 30.69
C ILE A 685 23.22 20.04 30.48
N ASP A 686 22.52 21.13 30.78
CA ASP A 686 21.07 21.29 30.62
C ASP A 686 20.79 21.76 29.17
N MET A 687 20.39 20.81 28.32
CA MET A 687 20.17 21.05 26.89
C MET A 687 19.02 22.03 26.62
N ASP A 688 18.02 22.07 27.52
CA ASP A 688 16.82 22.91 27.38
C ASP A 688 17.08 24.40 27.71
N LYS A 689 18.28 24.73 28.21
CA LYS A 689 18.72 26.12 28.47
C LYS A 689 19.64 26.71 27.40
N ILE A 690 19.88 26.02 26.27
CA ILE A 690 20.76 26.51 25.20
C ILE A 690 19.97 27.32 24.15
N ASP A 691 20.06 28.65 24.20
CA ASP A 691 19.56 29.52 23.13
C ASP A 691 20.47 29.46 21.87
N ILE A 692 20.14 28.52 20.99
CA ILE A 692 20.79 28.29 19.69
C ILE A 692 20.63 29.50 18.73
N ILE A 693 19.67 30.40 18.96
CA ILE A 693 19.46 31.61 18.15
C ILE A 693 20.35 32.75 18.65
N GLY A 694 20.50 32.90 19.96
CA GLY A 694 21.45 33.82 20.60
C GLY A 694 22.90 33.56 20.19
N LEU A 695 23.33 32.29 20.23
CA LEU A 695 24.69 31.87 19.85
C LEU A 695 25.07 32.25 18.40
N LYS A 696 24.14 32.13 17.45
CA LYS A 696 24.35 32.54 16.04
C LYS A 696 24.49 34.05 15.86
N LYS A 697 24.11 34.86 16.85
CA LYS A 697 24.31 36.31 16.86
C LYS A 697 25.70 36.67 17.40
N SER A 698 26.15 36.01 18.48
CA SER A 698 27.49 36.18 19.04
C SER A 698 28.61 35.73 18.08
N LEU A 699 28.40 34.68 17.29
CA LEU A 699 29.37 34.21 16.28
C LEU A 699 29.66 35.22 15.14
N LYS A 700 28.90 36.32 15.02
CA LYS A 700 29.19 37.44 14.12
C LYS A 700 29.78 38.67 14.81
N GLY A 701 29.90 38.67 16.14
CA GLY A 701 30.55 39.74 16.91
C GLY A 701 32.07 39.55 17.09
N LEU A 702 32.57 38.32 16.97
CA LEU A 702 33.98 37.96 17.22
C LEU A 702 34.87 38.04 15.97
N LYS A 703 34.74 39.11 15.18
CA LYS A 703 35.66 39.49 14.09
C LYS A 703 35.85 41.01 13.99
N ALA A 704 36.28 41.63 15.09
CA ALA A 704 36.92 42.94 15.12
C ALA A 704 37.74 43.06 16.41
N GLU A 705 39.04 43.37 16.27
CA GLU A 705 40.02 43.64 17.36
C GLU A 705 40.28 42.44 18.34
N GLU A 706 41.45 42.29 18.95
CA GLU A 706 42.62 43.19 19.07
C GLU A 706 43.86 42.75 18.26
N ASP A 707 44.86 43.63 18.21
CA ASP A 707 46.10 43.55 17.43
C ASP A 707 47.24 42.74 18.08
N ILE A 708 48.28 42.45 17.28
CA ILE A 708 49.58 41.95 17.73
C ILE A 708 50.49 43.13 18.13
N SER A 709 51.29 42.98 19.18
CA SER A 709 52.43 43.88 19.46
C SER A 709 53.78 43.16 19.45
N GLU A 710 54.50 43.34 18.33
CA GLU A 710 55.97 43.41 18.18
C GLU A 710 56.87 42.15 18.30
N ASN A 711 57.71 41.96 17.25
CA ASN A 711 59.06 41.36 17.18
C ASN A 711 59.17 39.81 17.35
N ASP A 712 59.34 38.97 16.32
CA ASP A 712 60.30 38.99 15.17
C ASP A 712 61.79 39.11 15.62
N PRO A 713 62.80 38.43 15.00
CA PRO A 713 62.79 37.97 13.60
C PRO A 713 63.49 36.62 13.26
N GLU A 714 63.56 36.35 11.95
CA GLU A 714 64.48 35.41 11.23
C GLU A 714 64.22 33.88 11.38
N ALA A 715 64.31 33.04 10.34
CA ALA A 715 64.42 33.27 8.89
C ALA A 715 64.09 32.00 8.05
N GLU A 716 64.21 32.16 6.73
CA GLU A 716 64.45 31.18 5.64
C GLU A 716 65.50 30.07 6.00
N GLU A 717 65.65 28.93 5.30
CA GLU A 717 65.02 28.39 4.08
C GLU A 717 65.12 26.83 4.00
N ALA A 718 64.45 26.30 2.98
CA ALA A 718 64.63 25.08 2.15
C ALA A 718 65.81 24.07 2.31
N THR A 719 65.74 23.01 1.47
CA THR A 719 66.77 22.02 1.09
C THR A 719 67.15 20.93 2.11
N VAL A 720 67.68 19.76 1.72
CA VAL A 720 67.40 18.76 0.64
C VAL A 720 68.37 17.57 0.87
N GLU A 721 68.04 16.33 0.42
CA GLU A 721 68.97 15.17 0.39
C GLU A 721 69.45 14.65 1.78
N GLU A 722 69.93 13.41 2.00
CA GLU A 722 69.86 12.10 1.30
C GLU A 722 70.26 10.99 2.32
N THR A 723 70.21 9.69 1.93
CA THR A 723 70.93 8.53 2.55
C THR A 723 70.56 8.09 4.00
N GLU A 724 70.77 6.85 4.46
CA GLU A 724 70.87 5.49 3.85
C GLU A 724 70.73 4.39 4.95
N THR A 725 70.51 3.13 4.53
CA THR A 725 70.96 1.83 5.14
C THR A 725 70.61 1.45 6.62
N ASP A 726 70.54 0.17 7.02
CA ASP A 726 70.73 -1.12 6.31
C ASP A 726 69.94 -2.32 6.92
N ASP A 727 70.07 -3.50 6.27
CA ASP A 727 69.70 -4.89 6.68
C ASP A 727 68.19 -5.20 6.94
N ALA A 728 67.45 -5.99 6.14
CA ALA A 728 67.60 -7.40 5.64
C ALA A 728 67.11 -8.49 6.65
N VAL A 729 66.52 -9.64 6.28
CA VAL A 729 66.69 -10.54 5.11
C VAL A 729 65.41 -11.33 4.70
N ALA A 730 65.03 -11.23 3.41
CA ALA A 730 64.50 -12.24 2.43
C ALA A 730 63.19 -13.09 2.56
N ASP A 731 62.86 -13.70 1.40
CA ASP A 731 61.93 -14.78 1.00
C ASP A 731 60.39 -14.51 0.97
N ASP A 732 59.61 -14.78 -0.10
CA ASP A 732 59.92 -15.26 -1.47
C ASP A 732 58.87 -14.75 -2.53
N VAL A 733 59.18 -14.85 -3.83
CA VAL A 733 58.57 -14.20 -5.04
C VAL A 733 57.47 -15.10 -5.68
N SER A 734 56.53 -14.72 -6.58
CA SER A 734 56.32 -13.65 -7.60
C SER A 734 54.82 -13.24 -7.70
N ALA A 735 54.32 -12.20 -8.41
CA ALA A 735 54.45 -11.66 -9.79
C ALA A 735 54.09 -12.67 -10.91
N GLY A 736 53.41 -12.35 -12.03
CA GLY A 736 53.14 -11.06 -12.70
C GLY A 736 53.72 -11.08 -14.13
N ASP A 737 53.28 -10.32 -15.15
CA ASP A 737 52.16 -9.37 -15.30
C ASP A 737 52.01 -8.95 -16.80
N VAL A 738 51.07 -8.03 -17.09
CA VAL A 738 51.08 -7.02 -18.19
C VAL A 738 50.73 -7.36 -19.66
N SER A 739 49.87 -6.47 -20.18
CA SER A 739 49.22 -6.24 -21.49
C SER A 739 50.07 -5.98 -22.76
N GLY A 740 49.39 -5.92 -23.92
CA GLY A 740 49.81 -5.08 -25.07
C GLY A 740 48.85 -5.10 -26.26
N ASP A 741 48.29 -3.93 -26.66
CA ASP A 741 47.52 -3.71 -27.89
C ASP A 741 48.41 -3.18 -29.05
N ASP A 742 48.14 -3.57 -30.30
CA ASP A 742 47.92 -2.65 -31.45
C ASP A 742 47.35 -3.43 -32.67
N ALA A 743 47.04 -2.75 -33.77
CA ALA A 743 46.11 -3.22 -34.81
C ALA A 743 46.65 -3.35 -36.25
N SER A 744 45.78 -3.91 -37.12
CA SER A 744 45.65 -3.75 -38.58
C SER A 744 46.21 -4.84 -39.55
N LYS A 745 45.28 -5.44 -40.32
CA LYS A 745 45.21 -5.51 -41.81
C LYS A 745 46.37 -6.15 -42.64
N ASP A 746 46.14 -6.80 -43.79
CA ASP A 746 45.01 -6.91 -44.75
C ASP A 746 44.95 -8.35 -45.40
N GLU A 747 43.88 -8.65 -46.17
CA GLU A 747 43.70 -9.57 -47.36
C GLU A 747 44.39 -10.98 -47.43
N GLU A 748 43.86 -12.05 -48.06
CA GLU A 748 42.84 -12.26 -49.12
C GLU A 748 41.81 -13.40 -48.81
N THR A 749 40.90 -13.70 -49.76
CA THR A 749 39.87 -14.76 -49.75
C THR A 749 39.92 -15.56 -51.09
N PRO A 750 39.05 -16.55 -51.42
CA PRO A 750 38.20 -17.48 -50.65
C PRO A 750 38.42 -18.98 -51.07
N GLU A 751 37.60 -19.95 -50.60
CA GLU A 751 36.90 -20.93 -51.49
C GLU A 751 35.80 -21.79 -50.80
N ILE A 752 34.56 -21.64 -51.31
CA ILE A 752 33.49 -22.63 -51.60
C ILE A 752 33.46 -24.00 -50.87
N SER A 753 32.36 -24.30 -50.14
CA SER A 753 31.52 -25.53 -50.37
C SER A 753 30.28 -25.65 -49.46
N GLU A 754 29.13 -25.26 -50.01
CA GLU A 754 27.85 -25.98 -49.86
C GLU A 754 27.69 -26.94 -51.07
N PRO A 755 26.67 -27.82 -51.20
CA PRO A 755 25.50 -28.04 -50.31
C PRO A 755 25.27 -29.52 -49.94
N GLU A 756 24.21 -29.80 -49.16
CA GLU A 756 23.32 -30.92 -49.53
C GLU A 756 21.86 -30.59 -49.17
N ALA A 757 20.94 -30.76 -50.14
CA ALA A 757 19.51 -30.55 -49.96
C ALA A 757 18.73 -31.47 -50.91
N ILE A 758 17.79 -32.26 -50.39
CA ILE A 758 16.90 -33.12 -51.18
C ILE A 758 15.45 -32.91 -50.73
N ILE A 759 14.82 -31.93 -51.39
CA ILE A 759 13.55 -32.00 -52.15
C ILE A 759 12.36 -32.81 -51.55
N PRO A 760 11.14 -32.22 -51.50
CA PRO A 760 9.91 -32.86 -51.00
C PRO A 760 9.15 -33.64 -52.09
N ASP A 761 8.00 -34.23 -51.73
CA ASP A 761 6.75 -34.21 -52.54
C ASP A 761 5.57 -34.91 -51.82
N ASN A 762 4.47 -34.18 -51.59
CA ASN A 762 3.13 -34.50 -52.13
C ASN A 762 2.03 -33.56 -51.60
N GLU A 763 1.09 -33.21 -52.48
CA GLU A 763 -0.21 -32.59 -52.18
C GLU A 763 -1.34 -33.65 -52.21
N ASP A 764 -2.59 -33.22 -51.96
CA ASP A 764 -3.86 -33.95 -52.11
C ASP A 764 -4.11 -35.19 -51.21
N ALA A 765 -5.33 -35.47 -50.72
CA ALA A 765 -6.65 -34.98 -51.10
C ALA A 765 -7.63 -34.86 -49.90
N ALA A 766 -8.79 -34.26 -50.15
CA ALA A 766 -9.87 -33.99 -49.20
C ALA A 766 -10.65 -35.23 -48.71
N SER A 767 -11.39 -35.04 -47.61
CA SER A 767 -12.69 -35.69 -47.40
C SER A 767 -13.69 -34.71 -46.77
N GLU A 768 -14.78 -34.44 -47.48
CA GLU A 768 -15.94 -33.73 -46.92
C GLU A 768 -16.69 -34.61 -45.91
N GLY A 769 -17.33 -33.99 -44.92
CA GLY A 769 -18.08 -34.67 -43.86
C GLY A 769 -19.31 -33.86 -43.46
N ASN A 770 -20.26 -33.74 -44.38
CA ASN A 770 -21.50 -33.00 -44.20
C ASN A 770 -22.56 -33.88 -43.50
N ASP A 771 -23.26 -33.35 -42.48
CA ASP A 771 -24.57 -33.88 -42.10
C ASP A 771 -25.44 -32.82 -41.39
N THR A 772 -26.68 -32.70 -41.83
CA THR A 772 -27.67 -31.71 -41.36
C THR A 772 -29.06 -32.36 -41.29
N CYS A 773 -29.74 -32.33 -40.13
CA CYS A 773 -31.19 -32.56 -40.00
C CYS A 773 -31.74 -32.06 -38.65
N GLU A 774 -32.10 -30.77 -38.64
CA GLU A 774 -33.45 -30.20 -38.39
C GLU A 774 -34.62 -31.08 -37.86
N VAL A 775 -35.64 -30.40 -37.29
CA VAL A 775 -37.01 -30.84 -36.94
C VAL A 775 -37.14 -31.70 -35.66
N THR A 776 -37.75 -31.19 -34.58
CA THR A 776 -39.22 -31.13 -34.42
C THR A 776 -39.68 -30.05 -33.43
N GLU A 777 -40.82 -29.45 -33.73
CA GLU A 777 -41.62 -28.60 -32.83
C GLU A 777 -42.64 -29.47 -32.05
N GLU A 778 -43.06 -29.05 -30.86
CA GLU A 778 -44.37 -29.42 -30.30
C GLU A 778 -44.95 -28.21 -29.52
N GLU A 779 -46.10 -27.71 -29.96
CA GLU A 779 -46.84 -26.64 -29.28
C GLU A 779 -47.75 -27.20 -28.17
N SER A 780 -48.01 -26.41 -27.13
CA SER A 780 -49.29 -26.48 -26.40
C SER A 780 -49.65 -25.11 -25.80
N GLU A 781 -50.94 -24.79 -25.82
CA GLU A 781 -51.48 -23.43 -25.65
C GLU A 781 -51.91 -23.08 -24.20
N SER A 782 -52.19 -21.78 -23.99
CA SER A 782 -53.17 -21.21 -23.03
C SER A 782 -52.74 -21.05 -21.56
N GLU A 783 -53.24 -20.07 -20.78
CA GLU A 783 -54.35 -19.09 -20.96
C GLU A 783 -53.93 -17.62 -20.63
N GLU A 784 -54.83 -16.67 -20.91
CA GLU A 784 -54.80 -15.26 -20.44
C GLU A 784 -55.16 -15.17 -18.91
N ALA A 785 -55.09 -14.07 -18.16
CA ALA A 785 -54.89 -12.63 -18.43
C ALA A 785 -54.06 -11.99 -17.27
N THR A 786 -54.10 -10.72 -16.82
CA THR A 786 -55.01 -9.57 -16.99
C THR A 786 -54.29 -8.24 -16.65
N GLN A 787 -54.85 -7.11 -17.09
CA GLN A 787 -54.58 -5.73 -16.61
C GLN A 787 -55.46 -5.44 -15.36
N ALA A 788 -55.15 -4.59 -14.36
CA ALA A 788 -54.69 -3.19 -14.30
C ALA A 788 -55.81 -2.13 -14.53
N GLU A 789 -56.06 -1.30 -13.51
CA GLU A 789 -56.77 0.00 -13.48
C GLU A 789 -56.01 0.86 -12.42
N GLU A 790 -55.50 2.07 -12.68
CA GLU A 790 -56.16 3.37 -12.94
C GLU A 790 -56.75 4.06 -11.68
N PRO A 791 -56.85 5.41 -11.61
CA PRO A 791 -56.69 6.42 -12.69
C PRO A 791 -55.54 7.44 -12.51
#